data_AF-A0A1L8EDA6-F1
#
_entry.id   AF-A0A1L8EDA6-F1
#
_cell.length_a   1.000
_cell.length_b   1.000
_cell.length_c   1.000
_cell.angle_alpha   90.00
_cell.angle_beta   90.00
_cell.angle_gamma   90.00
#
_symmetry.space_group_name_H-M   'P 1'
#
loop_
_entity.id
_entity.type
_entity.pdbx_description
1 polymer ?
#
loop_
_entity_poly.entity_id
_entity_poly.type
_entity_poly.pdbx_seq_one_letter_code
_entity_poly.pdbx_strand_id
1 'polypeptide(L)'
;IHSLIECIRIHHNRICRWCNGFKTAGTVLKVVGASWQKTRIGTYILIGAGLLVIGAFFIGYIERPEYDGTYCATAFWTKQVGFQIEYWKQQNDLLNIPKGAARICYKDSIYENGWAQIEIETQRSFPDWVQAYGAGIIEGSLTWHQVYNQWLNTIKSSCERDEDAQNFCTWLRDLLTENYVKIKETALLRQDHEHYWHQIGLFFFQLEGLETGYRQGAKRARSDLEEEIPFSDFLLMNAAADIQDLKIYYENYVLSGNEKSILEGENHPESGAEFTTANKNFFLPSATMLTKIFPADDDAPSWQLLFGHSTAGSYASMLRIQKRYKFHYHFGPNQRTNTVPGVDITFTGYPGILASTDDFYIVKGRQVQSIVAGVAMKNENLDLWKSVDVNQAVPLSARVMAANRIAQNRRTWAKAMAKHPYTGSKQWVTVDLNKLAPLDKLYQALAEDEILDDKPVALDPNDEAFISELHNRHKGLIWITEQLPGRMHMKDVTERFLNDNTSAWLANGVPYFDELLEVSNVNVDTYPNYLLPADNEVITNLEAVDKFLRNRAFRGDLLGDEESLAYGNTDIKLFAYNARLGISDYHAFAGPVFMRLQHMQVRSIPEKSMPNPDGTINSSILDDRLSVTIDDAAELAEMEMITERRPVRNDMRAIAMRQTGAGPFKWSSVSDKISDIEHAGHPDEWNFSKVSPKWAW
;
A
#
# COMPACT_ATOMS: atom_id res chain seq x y z
N ILE A 1 8.69 47.57 15.71
CA ILE A 1 9.84 48.27 16.33
C ILE A 1 9.48 49.75 16.64
N HIS A 2 8.94 50.50 15.69
CA HIS A 2 8.56 51.91 15.91
C HIS A 2 7.49 52.11 17.01
N SER A 3 6.47 51.25 17.09
CA SER A 3 5.44 51.31 18.15
C SER A 3 5.94 50.92 19.55
N LEU A 4 7.04 50.16 19.63
CA LEU A 4 7.66 49.78 20.92
C LEU A 4 8.45 50.95 21.51
N ILE A 5 9.07 51.76 20.65
CA ILE A 5 9.86 52.94 21.02
C ILE A 5 8.94 54.07 21.51
N GLU A 6 7.73 54.21 20.96
CA GLU A 6 6.72 55.18 21.43
C GLU A 6 6.17 54.85 22.83
N CYS A 7 5.97 53.56 23.13
CA CYS A 7 5.49 53.13 24.45
C CYS A 7 6.50 53.40 25.57
N ILE A 8 7.80 53.23 25.29
CA ILE A 8 8.90 53.52 26.23
C ILE A 8 9.03 55.03 26.47
N ARG A 9 8.80 55.86 25.44
CA ARG A 9 8.89 57.34 25.55
C ARG A 9 7.75 57.94 26.37
N ILE A 10 6.55 57.35 26.30
CA ILE A 10 5.36 57.79 27.06
C ILE A 10 5.52 57.43 28.56
N HIS A 11 6.12 56.28 28.89
CA HIS A 11 6.37 55.90 30.27
C HIS A 11 7.49 56.71 30.94
N HIS A 12 8.53 57.12 30.20
CA HIS A 12 9.62 57.93 30.77
C HIS A 12 9.17 59.35 31.16
N ASN A 13 8.30 59.98 30.36
CA ASN A 13 7.77 61.32 30.66
C ASN A 13 6.74 61.35 31.81
N ARG A 14 6.03 60.25 32.09
CA ARG A 14 5.13 60.16 33.26
C ARG A 14 5.90 60.02 34.57
N ILE A 15 7.10 59.43 34.55
CA ILE A 15 7.95 59.27 35.75
C ILE A 15 8.62 60.61 36.13
N CYS A 16 9.01 61.44 35.16
CA CYS A 16 9.64 62.74 35.45
C CYS A 16 8.69 63.82 36.00
N ARG A 17 7.37 63.69 35.85
CA ARG A 17 6.40 64.66 36.43
C ARG A 17 6.08 64.42 37.91
N TRP A 18 6.49 63.30 38.49
CA TRP A 18 6.24 63.00 39.91
C TRP A 18 7.39 63.41 40.85
N CYS A 19 8.53 63.89 40.32
CA CYS A 19 9.73 64.21 41.10
C CYS A 19 9.94 65.70 41.44
N ASN A 20 9.04 66.61 41.07
CA ASN A 20 9.23 68.05 41.29
C ASN A 20 8.28 68.66 42.33
N GLY A 21 8.27 68.08 43.53
CA GLY A 21 7.65 68.71 44.68
C GLY A 21 8.05 68.01 45.96
N PHE A 22 9.15 68.43 46.57
CA PHE A 22 9.31 68.56 48.03
C PHE A 22 10.75 69.05 48.30
N LYS A 23 10.90 70.38 48.37
CA LYS A 23 12.01 71.01 49.09
C LYS A 23 11.59 71.16 50.56
N THR A 24 12.43 70.60 51.44
CA THR A 24 12.81 71.07 52.78
C THR A 24 11.71 71.30 53.82
N ALA A 25 11.59 70.37 54.78
CA ALA A 25 11.49 70.69 56.21
C ALA A 25 11.89 69.45 57.04
N GLY A 26 12.74 69.67 58.05
CA GLY A 26 13.54 68.64 58.71
C GLY A 26 12.78 67.55 59.44
N THR A 27 13.42 66.39 59.56
CA THR A 27 13.81 65.74 60.83
C THR A 27 14.71 64.56 60.45
N VAL A 28 15.96 64.56 60.94
CA VAL A 28 16.89 63.46 60.74
C VAL A 28 16.40 62.26 61.56
N LEU A 29 15.68 61.34 60.91
CA LEU A 29 15.56 59.97 61.41
C LEU A 29 16.85 59.25 61.03
N LYS A 30 17.78 59.24 61.98
CA LYS A 30 19.01 58.46 61.96
C LYS A 30 18.62 56.98 62.07
N VAL A 31 18.27 56.34 60.95
CA VAL A 31 18.15 54.88 60.90
C VAL A 31 19.55 54.30 60.78
N VAL A 32 19.90 53.60 61.84
CA VAL A 32 21.16 52.97 62.16
C VAL A 32 21.33 51.72 61.29
N GLY A 33 22.53 51.54 60.73
CA GLY A 33 23.12 50.20 60.55
C GLY A 33 22.56 49.29 59.45
N ALA A 34 22.69 49.67 58.18
CA ALA A 34 22.85 48.66 57.13
C ALA A 34 24.35 48.33 57.02
N SER A 35 24.76 47.16 57.50
CA SER A 35 26.13 46.66 57.33
C SER A 35 26.50 46.71 55.84
N TRP A 36 27.63 47.34 55.52
CA TRP A 36 28.13 47.45 54.15
C TRP A 36 28.27 46.08 53.46
N GLN A 37 28.50 45.01 54.23
CA GLN A 37 28.44 43.63 53.73
C GLN A 37 27.03 43.21 53.29
N LYS A 38 25.98 43.60 54.03
CA LYS A 38 24.59 43.29 53.66
C LYS A 38 24.17 43.97 52.35
N THR A 39 24.64 45.19 52.11
CA THR A 39 24.38 45.89 50.83
C THR A 39 25.10 45.21 49.66
N ARG A 40 26.35 44.76 49.86
CA ARG A 40 27.12 44.01 48.86
C ARG A 40 26.48 42.66 48.52
N ILE A 41 26.03 41.93 49.54
CA ILE A 41 25.31 40.66 49.38
C ILE A 41 24.00 40.89 48.61
N GLY A 42 23.24 41.95 48.94
CA GLY A 42 22.04 42.32 48.21
C GLY A 42 22.30 42.63 46.72
N THR A 43 23.40 43.33 46.40
CA THR A 43 23.80 43.60 45.01
C THR A 43 24.20 42.32 44.28
N TYR A 44 24.95 41.41 44.91
CA TYR A 44 25.29 40.13 44.28
C TYR A 44 24.07 39.24 44.06
N ILE A 45 23.09 39.26 44.97
CA ILE A 45 21.81 38.56 44.79
C ILE A 45 21.03 39.15 43.61
N LEU A 46 20.97 40.48 43.48
CA LEU A 46 20.30 41.13 42.35
C LEU A 46 20.98 40.85 41.01
N ILE A 47 22.31 40.85 40.97
CA ILE A 47 23.07 40.48 39.76
C ILE A 47 22.83 38.99 39.44
N GLY A 48 22.86 38.11 40.43
CA GLY A 48 22.57 36.69 40.25
C GLY A 48 21.15 36.45 39.74
N ALA A 49 20.15 37.14 40.31
CA ALA A 49 18.77 37.09 39.85
C ALA A 49 18.61 37.65 38.43
N GLY A 50 19.31 38.74 38.09
CA GLY A 50 19.33 39.31 36.74
C GLY A 50 19.94 38.34 35.72
N LEU A 51 21.04 37.67 36.06
CA LEU A 51 21.66 36.64 35.22
C LEU A 51 20.76 35.41 35.05
N LEU A 52 20.02 35.02 36.09
CA LEU A 52 19.04 33.94 36.01
C LEU A 52 17.86 34.31 35.10
N VAL A 53 17.36 35.54 35.16
CA VAL A 53 16.31 36.03 34.26
C VAL A 53 16.79 36.08 32.82
N ILE A 54 18.01 36.57 32.58
CA ILE A 54 18.63 36.56 31.25
C ILE A 54 18.81 35.12 30.76
N GLY A 55 19.32 34.22 31.59
CA GLY A 55 19.45 32.79 31.28
C GLY A 55 18.10 32.14 30.97
N ALA A 56 17.04 32.47 31.71
CA ALA A 56 15.68 32.00 31.44
C ALA A 56 15.12 32.53 30.11
N PHE A 57 15.41 33.78 29.76
CA PHE A 57 15.07 34.33 28.44
C PHE A 57 15.83 33.62 27.32
N PHE A 58 17.13 33.35 27.49
CA PHE A 58 17.90 32.59 26.51
C PHE A 58 17.37 31.14 26.36
N ILE A 59 17.08 30.45 27.46
CA ILE A 59 16.51 29.09 27.43
C ILE A 59 15.09 29.10 26.83
N GLY A 60 14.31 30.15 27.04
CA GLY A 60 12.97 30.32 26.46
C GLY A 60 12.98 30.67 24.97
N TYR A 61 14.06 31.28 24.47
CA TYR A 61 14.25 31.61 23.04
C TYR A 61 15.00 30.56 22.24
N ILE A 62 15.61 29.57 22.89
CA ILE A 62 16.09 28.36 22.19
C ILE A 62 14.83 27.64 21.70
N GLU A 63 14.62 27.66 20.39
CA GLU A 63 13.62 26.81 19.73
C GLU A 63 13.84 25.38 20.22
N ARG A 64 12.87 24.86 20.97
CA ARG A 64 12.92 23.47 21.39
C ARG A 64 12.81 22.63 20.11
N PRO A 65 13.66 21.61 19.93
CA PRO A 65 13.49 20.71 18.80
C PRO A 65 12.09 20.12 18.88
N GLU A 66 11.27 20.47 17.88
CA GLU A 66 9.95 19.91 17.70
C GLU A 66 10.15 18.55 17.06
N TYR A 67 9.98 17.48 17.84
CA TYR A 67 10.21 16.13 17.35
C TYR A 67 9.01 15.67 16.54
N ASP A 68 9.22 15.36 15.27
CA ASP A 68 8.18 15.02 14.29
C ASP A 68 7.73 13.55 14.33
N GLY A 69 8.32 12.74 15.23
CA GLY A 69 8.08 11.31 15.34
C GLY A 69 8.91 10.44 14.40
N THR A 70 9.84 11.02 13.63
CA THR A 70 10.66 10.28 12.66
C THR A 70 11.94 9.74 13.30
N TYR A 71 12.16 8.43 13.23
CA TYR A 71 13.35 7.74 13.71
C TYR A 71 14.17 7.24 12.53
N CYS A 72 15.48 7.43 12.57
CA CYS A 72 16.33 7.01 11.46
C CYS A 72 17.48 6.13 11.94
N ALA A 73 18.03 5.32 11.04
CA ALA A 73 19.17 4.46 11.33
C ALA A 73 20.05 4.31 10.09
N THR A 74 21.33 4.05 10.31
CA THR A 74 22.30 3.75 9.25
C THR A 74 22.98 2.42 9.53
N ALA A 75 23.00 1.54 8.53
CA ALA A 75 23.83 0.35 8.51
C ALA A 75 25.18 0.68 7.87
N PHE A 76 26.25 0.67 8.66
CA PHE A 76 27.62 0.68 8.17
C PHE A 76 28.11 -0.74 7.95
N TRP A 77 28.99 -0.93 6.96
CA TRP A 77 29.56 -2.24 6.69
C TRP A 77 31.01 -2.13 6.22
N THR A 78 31.85 -3.02 6.74
CA THR A 78 33.20 -3.28 6.22
C THR A 78 33.47 -4.78 6.19
N LYS A 79 34.41 -5.23 5.34
CA LYS A 79 34.78 -6.66 5.26
C LYS A 79 35.34 -7.21 6.57
N GLN A 80 35.98 -6.36 7.38
CA GLN A 80 36.66 -6.75 8.61
C GLN A 80 35.73 -6.82 9.81
N VAL A 81 34.75 -5.91 9.89
CA VAL A 81 33.89 -5.74 11.08
C VAL A 81 32.48 -6.27 10.85
N GLY A 82 32.04 -6.43 9.60
CA GLY A 82 30.65 -6.75 9.28
C GLY A 82 29.74 -5.54 9.46
N PHE A 83 28.46 -5.79 9.79
CA PHE A 83 27.46 -4.74 9.96
C PHE A 83 27.56 -4.07 11.33
N GLN A 84 27.50 -2.74 11.34
CA GLN A 84 27.32 -1.92 12.53
C GLN A 84 26.14 -0.98 12.31
N ILE A 85 25.17 -1.01 13.20
CA ILE A 85 23.95 -0.19 13.09
C ILE A 85 24.06 1.00 14.04
N GLU A 86 23.94 2.20 13.50
CA GLU A 86 23.85 3.43 14.26
C GLU A 86 22.42 3.94 14.22
N TYR A 87 21.84 4.22 15.39
CA TYR A 87 20.48 4.74 15.51
C TYR A 87 20.53 6.23 15.80
N TRP A 88 19.94 6.99 14.90
CA TRP A 88 19.78 8.43 15.05
C TRP A 88 18.49 8.64 15.86
N LYS A 89 18.59 9.39 16.96
CA LYS A 89 17.41 9.83 17.73
C LYS A 89 16.48 10.64 16.81
N GLN A 90 15.29 11.00 17.29
CA GLN A 90 14.41 11.91 16.54
C GLN A 90 15.21 13.15 16.12
N GLN A 91 15.35 13.33 14.81
CA GLN A 91 16.19 14.35 14.21
C GLN A 91 15.37 15.17 13.22
N ASN A 92 15.51 16.49 13.31
CA ASN A 92 14.87 17.41 12.38
C ASN A 92 15.73 17.64 11.12
N ASP A 93 17.01 17.22 11.16
CA ASP A 93 17.96 17.33 10.06
C ASP A 93 18.13 15.99 9.33
N LEU A 94 17.08 15.61 8.59
CA LEU A 94 17.02 14.35 7.85
C LEU A 94 18.03 14.28 6.68
N LEU A 95 18.52 15.44 6.21
CA LEU A 95 19.42 15.52 5.06
C LEU A 95 20.84 15.05 5.40
N ASN A 96 21.30 15.26 6.63
CA ASN A 96 22.68 14.98 7.05
C ASN A 96 22.88 13.57 7.63
N ILE A 97 21.87 12.72 7.57
CA ILE A 97 21.98 11.32 8.02
C ILE A 97 22.97 10.58 7.12
N PRO A 98 24.05 9.99 7.68
CA PRO A 98 25.05 9.25 6.92
C PRO A 98 24.42 8.13 6.08
N LYS A 99 24.90 7.98 4.84
CA LYS A 99 24.34 7.02 3.88
C LYS A 99 24.69 5.56 4.19
N GLY A 100 25.88 5.30 4.75
CA GLY A 100 26.36 3.95 5.05
C GLY A 100 26.29 3.00 3.84
N ALA A 101 26.13 1.70 4.11
CA ALA A 101 25.69 0.72 3.12
C ALA A 101 24.18 0.86 2.83
N ALA A 102 23.41 1.17 3.89
CA ALA A 102 22.00 1.51 3.81
C ALA A 102 21.63 2.51 4.94
N ARG A 103 20.65 3.37 4.69
CA ARG A 103 20.00 4.22 5.71
C ARG A 103 18.49 4.14 5.59
N ILE A 104 17.79 4.33 6.71
CA ILE A 104 16.33 4.31 6.81
C ILE A 104 15.83 5.49 7.63
N CYS A 105 14.66 6.00 7.31
CA CYS A 105 13.82 6.76 8.22
C CYS A 105 12.43 6.11 8.33
N TYR A 106 11.92 6.03 9.55
CA TYR A 106 10.66 5.40 9.94
C TYR A 106 9.82 6.38 10.74
N LYS A 107 8.55 6.53 10.36
CA LYS A 107 7.56 7.24 11.15
C LYS A 107 6.36 6.33 11.40
N ASP A 108 6.05 6.12 12.68
CA ASP A 108 4.87 5.38 13.09
C ASP A 108 3.68 6.34 13.24
N SER A 109 2.92 6.54 12.17
CA SER A 109 1.75 7.42 12.13
C SER A 109 0.43 6.67 11.99
N ILE A 110 0.38 5.39 12.37
CA ILE A 110 -0.86 4.57 12.28
C ILE A 110 -2.01 5.22 13.06
N TYR A 111 -1.76 5.71 14.27
CA TYR A 111 -2.80 6.42 15.06
C TYR A 111 -3.11 7.83 14.57
N GLU A 112 -2.26 8.43 13.72
CA GLU A 112 -2.48 9.78 13.17
C GLU A 112 -3.29 9.73 11.86
N ASN A 113 -2.99 8.77 10.99
CA ASN A 113 -3.51 8.73 9.63
C ASN A 113 -3.74 7.30 9.06
N GLY A 114 -3.59 6.26 9.89
CA GLY A 114 -3.75 4.86 9.49
C GLY A 114 -2.59 4.27 8.69
N TRP A 115 -1.50 5.03 8.48
CA TRP A 115 -0.30 4.56 7.77
C TRP A 115 0.96 4.84 8.60
N ALA A 116 1.80 3.83 8.76
CA ALA A 116 3.21 4.04 9.03
C ALA A 116 3.95 4.42 7.73
N GLN A 117 5.19 4.90 7.83
CA GLN A 117 6.01 5.25 6.68
C GLN A 117 7.46 4.82 6.87
N ILE A 118 8.06 4.19 5.85
CA ILE A 118 9.51 3.99 5.78
C ILE A 118 10.09 4.45 4.46
N GLU A 119 11.29 5.01 4.54
CA GLU A 119 12.12 5.28 3.38
C GLU A 119 13.51 4.69 3.59
N ILE A 120 13.98 3.89 2.64
CA ILE A 120 15.28 3.24 2.70
C ILE A 120 16.09 3.60 1.45
N GLU A 121 17.35 3.98 1.64
CA GLU A 121 18.30 4.23 0.55
C GLU A 121 19.58 3.40 0.76
N THR A 122 20.02 2.69 -0.29
CA THR A 122 21.29 1.96 -0.29
C THR A 122 22.34 2.67 -1.14
N GLN A 123 23.60 2.23 -1.09
CA GLN A 123 24.68 2.85 -1.86
C GLN A 123 25.31 1.90 -2.87
N ARG A 124 25.40 2.34 -4.14
CA ARG A 124 25.97 1.59 -5.27
C ARG A 124 27.39 1.07 -5.01
N SER A 125 28.17 1.77 -4.18
CA SER A 125 29.57 1.38 -3.90
C SER A 125 29.71 0.05 -3.15
N PHE A 126 28.63 -0.45 -2.53
CA PHE A 126 28.65 -1.70 -1.77
C PHE A 126 28.16 -2.89 -2.61
N PRO A 127 28.62 -4.12 -2.31
CA PRO A 127 28.07 -5.32 -2.94
C PRO A 127 26.57 -5.42 -2.70
N ASP A 128 25.81 -5.88 -3.69
CA ASP A 128 24.35 -5.84 -3.61
C ASP A 128 23.78 -6.68 -2.46
N TRP A 129 24.39 -7.81 -2.11
CA TRP A 129 23.98 -8.60 -0.95
C TRP A 129 24.15 -7.83 0.36
N VAL A 130 25.17 -6.97 0.47
CA VAL A 130 25.37 -6.09 1.64
C VAL A 130 24.29 -5.03 1.67
N GLN A 131 23.96 -4.44 0.51
CA GLN A 131 22.90 -3.46 0.41
C GLN A 131 21.54 -4.07 0.81
N ALA A 132 21.21 -5.26 0.29
CA ALA A 132 19.96 -5.96 0.57
C ALA A 132 19.83 -6.38 2.04
N TYR A 133 20.84 -7.08 2.56
CA TYR A 133 20.85 -7.52 3.95
C TYR A 133 20.85 -6.33 4.92
N GLY A 134 21.66 -5.29 4.63
CA GLY A 134 21.71 -4.07 5.44
C GLY A 134 20.39 -3.31 5.47
N ALA A 135 19.69 -3.21 4.32
CA ALA A 135 18.35 -2.63 4.23
C ALA A 135 17.33 -3.43 5.06
N GLY A 136 17.42 -4.77 5.01
CA GLY A 136 16.60 -5.65 5.85
C GLY A 136 16.82 -5.40 7.34
N ILE A 137 18.08 -5.37 7.81
CA ILE A 137 18.41 -5.16 9.23
C ILE A 137 17.76 -3.88 9.77
N ILE A 138 17.93 -2.77 9.05
CA ILE A 138 17.46 -1.48 9.54
C ILE A 138 15.95 -1.31 9.44
N GLU A 139 15.30 -1.93 8.44
CA GLU A 139 13.84 -2.04 8.38
C GLU A 139 13.31 -2.82 9.58
N GLY A 140 13.74 -4.08 9.73
CA GLY A 140 13.26 -4.96 10.79
C GLY A 140 13.53 -4.40 12.18
N SER A 141 14.66 -3.70 12.36
CA SER A 141 15.02 -3.12 13.66
C SER A 141 14.21 -1.89 14.04
N LEU A 142 13.85 -1.02 13.09
CA LEU A 142 13.01 0.14 13.38
C LEU A 142 11.53 -0.21 13.43
N THR A 143 11.07 -1.17 12.63
CA THR A 143 9.66 -1.58 12.58
C THR A 143 9.33 -2.79 13.44
N TRP A 144 10.23 -3.22 14.33
CA TRP A 144 10.14 -4.50 15.04
C TRP A 144 8.78 -4.74 15.72
N HIS A 145 8.23 -3.70 16.36
CA HIS A 145 6.97 -3.81 17.10
C HIS A 145 5.79 -4.02 16.16
N GLN A 146 5.75 -3.27 15.05
CA GLN A 146 4.69 -3.43 14.05
C GLN A 146 4.82 -4.74 13.27
N VAL A 147 6.04 -5.26 13.08
CA VAL A 147 6.27 -6.61 12.51
C VAL A 147 5.66 -7.67 13.43
N TYR A 148 5.88 -7.56 14.75
CA TYR A 148 5.28 -8.47 15.72
C TYR A 148 3.76 -8.41 15.71
N ASN A 149 3.18 -7.20 15.81
CA ASN A 149 1.74 -7.03 15.79
C ASN A 149 1.11 -7.53 14.49
N GLN A 150 1.74 -7.28 13.33
CA GLN A 150 1.26 -7.81 12.05
C GLN A 150 1.27 -9.33 12.02
N TRP A 151 2.34 -9.98 12.48
CA TRP A 151 2.42 -11.44 12.57
C TRP A 151 1.38 -12.01 13.53
N LEU A 152 1.21 -11.39 14.70
CA LEU A 152 0.25 -11.77 15.72
C LEU A 152 -1.19 -11.73 15.17
N ASN A 153 -1.57 -10.61 14.55
CA ASN A 153 -2.92 -10.39 14.03
C ASN A 153 -3.26 -11.25 12.81
N THR A 154 -2.25 -11.72 12.08
CA THR A 154 -2.46 -12.46 10.82
C THR A 154 -2.02 -13.91 10.93
N ILE A 155 -0.72 -14.19 10.85
CA ILE A 155 -0.21 -15.56 10.75
C ILE A 155 -0.48 -16.35 12.04
N LYS A 156 -0.17 -15.79 13.22
CA LYS A 156 -0.28 -16.53 14.48
C LYS A 156 -1.74 -16.88 14.79
N SER A 157 -2.59 -15.86 14.87
CA SER A 157 -4.03 -16.03 15.11
C SER A 157 -4.68 -16.94 14.06
N SER A 158 -4.23 -16.89 12.80
CA SER A 158 -4.72 -17.82 11.76
C SER A 158 -4.38 -19.26 12.06
N CYS A 159 -3.09 -19.50 12.32
CA CYS A 159 -2.58 -20.85 12.42
C CYS A 159 -2.97 -21.55 13.71
N GLU A 160 -3.36 -20.81 14.75
CA GLU A 160 -3.76 -21.36 16.06
C GLU A 160 -5.29 -21.58 16.17
N ARG A 161 -6.07 -21.14 15.18
CA ARG A 161 -7.53 -21.11 15.20
C ARG A 161 -8.19 -22.47 15.46
N ASP A 162 -7.83 -23.47 14.67
CA ASP A 162 -8.32 -24.85 14.79
C ASP A 162 -7.32 -25.87 14.25
N GLU A 163 -7.63 -27.17 14.37
CA GLU A 163 -6.76 -28.26 13.94
C GLU A 163 -6.49 -28.23 12.42
N ASP A 164 -7.49 -27.89 11.61
CA ASP A 164 -7.36 -27.82 10.14
C ASP A 164 -6.43 -26.67 9.70
N ALA A 165 -6.52 -25.52 10.37
CA ALA A 165 -5.64 -24.39 10.17
C ALA A 165 -4.20 -24.73 10.61
N GLN A 166 -4.03 -25.41 11.74
CA GLN A 166 -2.73 -25.87 12.22
C GLN A 166 -2.08 -26.84 11.22
N ASN A 167 -2.86 -27.80 10.70
CA ASN A 167 -2.39 -28.76 9.69
C ASN A 167 -1.98 -28.07 8.39
N PHE A 168 -2.80 -27.14 7.89
CA PHE A 168 -2.45 -26.37 6.71
C PHE A 168 -1.22 -25.49 6.91
N CYS A 169 -1.13 -24.76 8.03
CA CYS A 169 0.01 -23.90 8.30
C CYS A 169 1.30 -24.72 8.45
N THR A 170 1.24 -25.92 9.03
CA THR A 170 2.39 -26.83 9.11
C THR A 170 2.85 -27.24 7.71
N TRP A 171 1.93 -27.73 6.87
CA TRP A 171 2.24 -28.06 5.48
C TRP A 171 2.81 -26.87 4.69
N LEU A 172 2.24 -25.68 4.88
CA LEU A 172 2.66 -24.46 4.21
C LEU A 172 4.07 -24.02 4.64
N ARG A 173 4.39 -24.12 5.94
CA ARG A 173 5.73 -23.82 6.47
C ARG A 173 6.78 -24.74 5.86
N ASP A 174 6.49 -26.04 5.76
CA ASP A 174 7.39 -27.01 5.16
C ASP A 174 7.62 -26.70 3.67
N LEU A 175 6.53 -26.52 2.91
CA LEU A 175 6.59 -26.17 1.49
C LEU A 175 7.42 -24.89 1.23
N LEU A 176 7.12 -23.82 1.96
CA LEU A 176 7.79 -22.54 1.75
C LEU A 176 9.27 -22.59 2.17
N THR A 177 9.59 -23.36 3.21
CA THR A 177 10.98 -23.56 3.66
C THR A 177 11.78 -24.35 2.61
N GLU A 178 11.22 -25.42 2.06
CA GLU A 178 11.86 -26.16 0.97
C GLU A 178 12.06 -25.32 -0.29
N ASN A 179 11.01 -24.59 -0.69
CA ASN A 179 11.08 -23.68 -1.84
C ASN A 179 12.15 -22.62 -1.64
N TYR A 180 12.20 -22.02 -0.45
CA TYR A 180 13.21 -21.03 -0.07
C TYR A 180 14.64 -21.56 -0.28
N VAL A 181 14.94 -22.76 0.22
CA VAL A 181 16.27 -23.38 0.08
C VAL A 181 16.62 -23.58 -1.40
N LYS A 182 15.72 -24.22 -2.17
CA LYS A 182 15.91 -24.48 -3.62
C LYS A 182 16.08 -23.19 -4.40
N ILE A 183 15.31 -22.15 -4.08
CA ILE A 183 15.37 -20.84 -4.73
C ILE A 183 16.71 -20.16 -4.44
N LYS A 184 17.18 -20.16 -3.20
CA LYS A 184 18.50 -19.56 -2.87
C LYS A 184 19.64 -20.26 -3.58
N GLU A 185 19.64 -21.60 -3.60
CA GLU A 185 20.65 -22.37 -4.35
C GLU A 185 20.61 -22.04 -5.84
N THR A 186 19.42 -22.01 -6.43
CA THR A 186 19.24 -21.67 -7.85
C THR A 186 19.69 -20.24 -8.15
N ALA A 187 19.35 -19.29 -7.28
CA ALA A 187 19.76 -17.89 -7.41
C ALA A 187 21.29 -17.77 -7.41
N LEU A 188 21.97 -18.46 -6.49
CA LEU A 188 23.43 -18.43 -6.39
C LEU A 188 24.12 -19.05 -7.62
N LEU A 189 23.55 -20.11 -8.18
CA LEU A 189 24.09 -20.77 -9.38
C LEU A 189 23.88 -19.96 -10.67
N ARG A 190 22.82 -19.15 -10.73
CA ARG A 190 22.41 -18.45 -11.96
C ARG A 190 22.66 -16.94 -11.96
N GLN A 191 22.99 -16.33 -10.83
CA GLN A 191 23.16 -14.88 -10.67
C GLN A 191 24.15 -14.23 -11.67
N ASP A 192 25.17 -14.96 -12.13
CA ASP A 192 26.18 -14.44 -13.06
C ASP A 192 25.69 -14.36 -14.52
N HIS A 193 24.65 -15.12 -14.87
CA HIS A 193 24.14 -15.24 -16.24
C HIS A 193 22.70 -14.75 -16.40
N GLU A 194 21.91 -14.76 -15.32
CA GLU A 194 20.52 -14.37 -15.32
C GLU A 194 20.26 -13.28 -14.27
N HIS A 195 20.09 -12.03 -14.73
CA HIS A 195 19.79 -10.87 -13.87
C HIS A 195 18.57 -11.08 -12.97
N TYR A 196 17.57 -11.82 -13.47
CA TYR A 196 16.38 -12.19 -12.71
C TYR A 196 16.75 -12.95 -11.42
N TRP A 197 17.58 -13.99 -11.52
CA TRP A 197 17.97 -14.81 -10.38
C TRP A 197 18.86 -14.07 -9.38
N HIS A 198 19.69 -13.13 -9.85
CA HIS A 198 20.39 -12.20 -8.97
C HIS A 198 19.40 -11.39 -8.13
N GLN A 199 18.37 -10.79 -8.75
CA GLN A 199 17.36 -10.02 -8.00
C GLN A 199 16.51 -10.86 -7.04
N ILE A 200 16.18 -12.10 -7.41
CA ILE A 200 15.49 -13.03 -6.52
C ILE A 200 16.37 -13.33 -5.30
N GLY A 201 17.67 -13.59 -5.50
CA GLY A 201 18.62 -13.76 -4.40
C GLY A 201 18.67 -12.54 -3.47
N LEU A 202 18.68 -11.32 -4.02
CA LEU A 202 18.66 -10.09 -3.23
C LEU A 202 17.38 -9.91 -2.40
N PHE A 203 16.23 -10.34 -2.90
CA PHE A 203 14.99 -10.34 -2.12
C PHE A 203 15.14 -11.18 -0.84
N PHE A 204 15.69 -12.39 -0.96
CA PHE A 204 15.88 -13.27 0.20
C PHE A 204 17.00 -12.79 1.14
N PHE A 205 18.08 -12.19 0.63
CA PHE A 205 19.06 -11.53 1.50
C PHE A 205 18.44 -10.38 2.31
N GLN A 206 17.53 -9.61 1.71
CA GLN A 206 16.79 -8.58 2.43
C GLN A 206 15.87 -9.19 3.50
N LEU A 207 15.22 -10.33 3.22
CA LEU A 207 14.35 -11.02 4.17
C LEU A 207 15.12 -11.60 5.37
N GLU A 208 16.28 -12.21 5.14
CA GLU A 208 17.18 -12.67 6.22
C GLU A 208 17.68 -11.48 7.07
N GLY A 209 17.99 -10.36 6.40
CA GLY A 209 18.31 -9.11 7.07
C GLY A 209 17.16 -8.60 7.93
N LEU A 210 15.92 -8.67 7.44
CA LEU A 210 14.70 -8.24 8.13
C LEU A 210 14.48 -9.02 9.43
N GLU A 211 14.60 -10.34 9.39
CA GLU A 211 14.52 -11.19 10.58
C GLU A 211 15.61 -10.82 11.61
N THR A 212 16.86 -10.67 11.14
CA THR A 212 17.99 -10.28 11.99
C THR A 212 17.72 -8.92 12.66
N GLY A 213 17.25 -7.96 11.87
CA GLY A 213 16.85 -6.63 12.30
C GLY A 213 15.74 -6.66 13.33
N TYR A 214 14.69 -7.44 13.09
CA TYR A 214 13.57 -7.64 14.01
C TYR A 214 14.05 -8.09 15.39
N ARG A 215 14.85 -9.17 15.45
CA ARG A 215 15.40 -9.69 16.71
C ARG A 215 16.30 -8.65 17.41
N GLN A 216 17.08 -7.89 16.65
CA GLN A 216 17.91 -6.80 17.20
C GLN A 216 17.06 -5.65 17.75
N GLY A 217 15.98 -5.27 17.05
CA GLY A 217 15.03 -4.24 17.46
C GLY A 217 14.34 -4.58 18.77
N ALA A 218 13.82 -5.80 18.89
CA ALA A 218 13.18 -6.30 20.10
C ALA A 218 14.14 -6.32 21.31
N LYS A 219 15.35 -6.86 21.13
CA LYS A 219 16.40 -6.86 22.18
C LYS A 219 16.78 -5.45 22.61
N ARG A 220 16.92 -4.53 21.65
CA ARG A 220 17.24 -3.11 21.90
C ARG A 220 16.15 -2.44 22.73
N ALA A 221 14.88 -2.74 22.47
CA ALA A 221 13.75 -2.22 23.22
C ALA A 221 13.62 -2.80 24.63
N ARG A 222 14.44 -3.81 25.01
CA ARG A 222 14.28 -4.62 26.22
C ARG A 222 12.85 -5.17 26.34
N SER A 223 12.26 -5.51 25.19
CA SER A 223 10.95 -6.11 25.14
C SER A 223 11.08 -7.58 25.48
N ASP A 224 10.36 -8.03 26.49
CA ASP A 224 10.09 -9.45 26.70
C ASP A 224 9.02 -9.84 25.69
N LEU A 225 9.42 -10.08 24.43
CA LEU A 225 8.52 -10.65 23.43
C LEU A 225 7.92 -11.93 24.02
N GLU A 226 6.60 -12.08 23.95
CA GLU A 226 5.95 -13.31 24.39
C GLU A 226 6.45 -14.51 23.57
N GLU A 227 6.73 -14.28 22.29
CA GLU A 227 7.21 -15.28 21.36
C GLU A 227 8.17 -14.71 20.29
N GLU A 228 9.17 -15.49 19.88
CA GLU A 228 10.03 -15.16 18.75
C GLU A 228 9.43 -15.70 17.44
N ILE A 229 9.27 -14.83 16.43
CA ILE A 229 8.77 -15.23 15.11
C ILE A 229 9.80 -16.14 14.42
N PRO A 230 9.43 -17.38 14.04
CA PRO A 230 10.32 -18.26 13.28
C PRO A 230 10.50 -17.75 11.84
N PHE A 231 11.65 -18.04 11.21
CA PHE A 231 11.91 -17.59 9.82
C PHE A 231 10.87 -18.12 8.82
N SER A 232 10.30 -19.31 9.06
CA SER A 232 9.18 -19.84 8.28
C SER A 232 8.02 -18.85 8.21
N ASP A 233 7.73 -18.12 9.28
CA ASP A 233 6.61 -17.20 9.33
C ASP A 233 6.93 -15.87 8.63
N PHE A 234 8.22 -15.50 8.54
CA PHE A 234 8.67 -14.44 7.62
C PHE A 234 8.45 -14.84 6.15
N LEU A 235 8.64 -16.12 5.81
CA LEU A 235 8.31 -16.64 4.47
C LEU A 235 6.79 -16.60 4.23
N LEU A 236 5.96 -17.01 5.19
CA LEU A 236 4.49 -16.94 5.11
C LEU A 236 4.01 -15.50 4.89
N MET A 237 4.48 -14.55 5.71
CA MET A 237 4.15 -13.13 5.56
C MET A 237 4.50 -12.61 4.16
N ASN A 238 5.63 -13.03 3.59
CA ASN A 238 6.05 -12.62 2.24
C ASN A 238 5.43 -13.46 1.10
N ALA A 239 4.66 -14.50 1.43
CA ALA A 239 3.87 -15.31 0.52
C ALA A 239 2.37 -15.02 0.64
N ALA A 240 1.94 -13.97 1.34
CA ALA A 240 0.52 -13.70 1.64
C ALA A 240 -0.42 -13.79 0.42
N ALA A 241 0.01 -13.27 -0.74
CA ALA A 241 -0.76 -13.35 -1.98
C ALA A 241 -0.80 -14.77 -2.60
N ASP A 242 0.18 -15.62 -2.30
CA ASP A 242 0.27 -17.01 -2.74
C ASP A 242 -0.55 -17.94 -1.81
N ILE A 243 -0.81 -17.56 -0.55
CA ILE A 243 -1.50 -18.41 0.44
C ILE A 243 -2.91 -18.80 -0.05
N GLN A 244 -3.66 -17.88 -0.66
CA GLN A 244 -5.00 -18.18 -1.18
C GLN A 244 -4.97 -19.30 -2.23
N ASP A 245 -4.06 -19.17 -3.19
CA ASP A 245 -3.83 -20.14 -4.25
C ASP A 245 -3.37 -21.49 -3.69
N LEU A 246 -2.43 -21.46 -2.73
CA LEU A 246 -1.91 -22.65 -2.07
C LEU A 246 -2.95 -23.33 -1.18
N LYS A 247 -3.91 -22.58 -0.62
CA LYS A 247 -5.00 -23.16 0.16
C LYS A 247 -5.97 -23.92 -0.73
N ILE A 248 -6.36 -23.33 -1.86
CA ILE A 248 -7.18 -24.01 -2.87
C ILE A 248 -6.48 -25.29 -3.34
N TYR A 249 -5.16 -25.23 -3.58
CA TYR A 249 -4.37 -26.40 -3.93
C TYR A 249 -4.40 -27.48 -2.83
N TYR A 250 -4.14 -27.09 -1.58
CA TYR A 250 -4.08 -28.00 -0.43
C TYR A 250 -5.41 -28.74 -0.21
N GLU A 251 -6.53 -28.01 -0.18
CA GLU A 251 -7.85 -28.59 0.08
C GLU A 251 -8.27 -29.60 -1.00
N ASN A 252 -8.00 -29.30 -2.28
CA ASN A 252 -8.49 -30.11 -3.40
C ASN A 252 -7.52 -31.21 -3.86
N TYR A 253 -6.21 -31.07 -3.58
CA TYR A 253 -5.19 -32.01 -4.10
C TYR A 253 -4.33 -32.67 -3.04
N VAL A 254 -4.14 -32.05 -1.87
CA VAL A 254 -3.34 -32.65 -0.78
C VAL A 254 -4.25 -33.42 0.17
N LEU A 255 -5.26 -32.76 0.75
CA LEU A 255 -6.21 -33.41 1.67
C LEU A 255 -7.02 -34.52 0.98
N SER A 256 -7.69 -34.20 -0.14
CA SER A 256 -8.47 -35.19 -0.89
C SER A 256 -7.62 -36.35 -1.44
N GLY A 257 -6.33 -36.13 -1.68
CA GLY A 257 -5.39 -37.19 -2.06
C GLY A 257 -5.10 -38.14 -0.90
N ASN A 258 -4.88 -37.60 0.29
CA ASN A 258 -4.64 -38.38 1.51
C ASN A 258 -5.88 -39.20 1.90
N GLU A 259 -7.09 -38.62 1.83
CA GLU A 259 -8.35 -39.33 2.09
C GLU A 259 -8.55 -40.52 1.13
N LYS A 260 -8.28 -40.33 -0.18
CA LYS A 260 -8.33 -41.43 -1.16
C LYS A 260 -7.31 -42.54 -0.88
N SER A 261 -6.10 -42.17 -0.45
CA SER A 261 -5.06 -43.15 -0.10
C SER A 261 -5.39 -43.98 1.15
N ILE A 262 -6.12 -43.41 2.10
CA ILE A 262 -6.59 -44.10 3.32
C ILE A 262 -7.72 -45.08 2.96
N LEU A 263 -8.65 -44.67 2.10
CA LEU A 263 -9.76 -45.50 1.63
C LEU A 263 -9.31 -46.68 0.75
N GLU A 264 -8.21 -46.55 0.01
CA GLU A 264 -7.61 -47.66 -0.76
C GLU A 264 -6.81 -48.66 0.12
N GLY A 265 -6.48 -48.29 1.36
CA GLY A 265 -5.75 -49.12 2.31
C GLY A 265 -6.63 -50.03 3.20
N GLU A 266 -7.92 -49.72 3.32
CA GLU A 266 -8.88 -50.50 4.11
C GLU A 266 -9.84 -51.28 3.19
N ASN A 267 -9.80 -52.62 3.26
CA ASN A 267 -10.77 -53.49 2.58
C ASN A 267 -12.17 -53.34 3.22
N HIS A 268 -12.90 -52.28 2.85
CA HIS A 268 -14.31 -52.12 3.20
C HIS A 268 -15.22 -52.50 2.03
N PRO A 269 -16.34 -53.21 2.30
CA PRO A 269 -17.20 -53.77 1.26
C PRO A 269 -18.00 -52.68 0.56
N GLU A 270 -18.17 -52.86 -0.75
CA GLU A 270 -18.94 -52.05 -1.70
C GLU A 270 -20.25 -51.50 -1.11
N SER A 271 -20.21 -50.27 -0.60
CA SER A 271 -21.39 -49.41 -0.50
C SER A 271 -21.21 -48.27 -1.50
N GLY A 272 -21.99 -48.31 -2.59
CA GLY A 272 -21.97 -47.36 -3.70
C GLY A 272 -22.53 -45.98 -3.34
N ALA A 273 -22.07 -45.38 -2.24
CA ALA A 273 -22.26 -43.97 -1.97
C ALA A 273 -21.07 -43.21 -2.57
N GLU A 274 -21.29 -42.61 -3.74
CA GLU A 274 -20.39 -41.67 -4.36
C GLU A 274 -20.17 -40.51 -3.38
N PHE A 275 -19.08 -40.55 -2.60
CA PHE A 275 -18.73 -39.47 -1.68
C PHE A 275 -18.22 -38.30 -2.53
N THR A 276 -19.14 -37.49 -3.04
CA THR A 276 -18.81 -36.25 -3.74
C THR A 276 -18.32 -35.26 -2.69
N THR A 277 -17.02 -35.29 -2.38
CA THR A 277 -16.38 -34.13 -1.74
C THR A 277 -16.59 -32.96 -2.69
N ALA A 278 -17.48 -32.03 -2.31
CA ALA A 278 -17.75 -30.85 -3.11
C ALA A 278 -16.42 -30.09 -3.29
N ASN A 279 -16.04 -29.84 -4.54
CA ASN A 279 -14.87 -29.03 -4.89
C ASN A 279 -14.89 -27.72 -4.10
N LYS A 280 -13.85 -27.49 -3.29
CA LYS A 280 -13.74 -26.30 -2.44
C LYS A 280 -13.06 -25.21 -3.24
N ASN A 281 -13.87 -24.33 -3.83
CA ASN A 281 -13.39 -23.10 -4.47
C ASN A 281 -14.09 -21.90 -3.85
N PHE A 282 -13.34 -20.82 -3.61
CA PHE A 282 -13.84 -19.69 -2.85
C PHE A 282 -13.27 -18.36 -3.32
N PHE A 283 -14.16 -17.38 -3.49
CA PHE A 283 -13.81 -16.02 -3.89
C PHE A 283 -14.44 -15.04 -2.92
N LEU A 284 -13.60 -14.37 -2.15
CA LEU A 284 -14.03 -13.17 -1.45
C LEU A 284 -14.05 -11.96 -2.38
N PRO A 285 -14.82 -10.93 -2.03
CA PRO A 285 -14.76 -9.63 -2.70
C PRO A 285 -13.30 -9.17 -2.83
N SER A 286 -12.81 -9.10 -4.07
CA SER A 286 -11.41 -8.82 -4.36
C SER A 286 -11.12 -7.33 -4.45
N ALA A 287 -9.82 -7.00 -4.46
CA ALA A 287 -9.36 -5.67 -4.80
C ALA A 287 -9.91 -5.22 -6.16
N THR A 288 -10.16 -3.93 -6.32
CA THR A 288 -10.58 -3.32 -7.59
C THR A 288 -9.61 -2.24 -8.00
N MET A 289 -9.36 -2.10 -9.30
CA MET A 289 -8.55 -1.03 -9.85
C MET A 289 -9.22 -0.39 -11.06
N LEU A 290 -9.01 0.91 -11.22
CA LEU A 290 -9.49 1.71 -12.33
C LEU A 290 -8.30 2.42 -12.97
N THR A 291 -8.09 2.17 -14.26
CA THR A 291 -7.09 2.88 -15.07
C THR A 291 -7.81 3.70 -16.11
N LYS A 292 -7.56 5.00 -16.20
CA LYS A 292 -8.11 5.86 -17.23
C LYS A 292 -7.03 6.74 -17.86
N ILE A 293 -6.94 6.72 -19.19
CA ILE A 293 -6.04 7.58 -19.97
C ILE A 293 -6.86 8.40 -20.95
N PHE A 294 -6.68 9.73 -20.94
CA PHE A 294 -7.45 10.66 -21.75
C PHE A 294 -6.62 11.89 -22.11
N PRO A 295 -6.96 12.61 -23.19
CA PRO A 295 -6.24 13.82 -23.58
C PRO A 295 -6.33 14.88 -22.48
N ALA A 296 -5.23 15.62 -22.27
CA ALA A 296 -5.15 16.68 -21.27
C ALA A 296 -5.83 17.98 -21.71
N ASP A 297 -5.92 18.19 -23.01
CA ASP A 297 -6.38 19.40 -23.69
C ASP A 297 -6.88 18.97 -25.09
N ASP A 298 -7.86 19.68 -25.63
CA ASP A 298 -8.38 19.39 -26.97
C ASP A 298 -7.38 19.83 -28.06
N ASP A 299 -6.54 20.83 -27.75
CA ASP A 299 -5.64 21.50 -28.71
C ASP A 299 -4.19 20.98 -28.70
N ALA A 300 -3.78 20.13 -27.73
CA ALA A 300 -2.39 19.65 -27.62
C ALA A 300 -2.29 18.18 -27.18
N PRO A 301 -1.52 17.31 -27.88
CA PRO A 301 -1.47 15.87 -27.66
C PRO A 301 -0.58 15.50 -26.46
N SER A 302 -1.03 15.86 -25.26
CA SER A 302 -0.49 15.33 -24.01
C SER A 302 -1.56 14.51 -23.32
N TRP A 303 -1.16 13.39 -22.71
CA TRP A 303 -2.10 12.46 -22.08
C TRP A 303 -2.06 12.60 -20.56
N GLN A 304 -3.21 12.42 -19.92
CA GLN A 304 -3.34 12.32 -18.47
C GLN A 304 -3.66 10.88 -18.07
N LEU A 305 -3.12 10.45 -16.94
CA LEU A 305 -3.49 9.21 -16.28
C LEU A 305 -4.26 9.54 -15.00
N LEU A 306 -5.42 8.91 -14.84
CA LEU A 306 -6.09 8.73 -13.56
C LEU A 306 -6.05 7.25 -13.20
N PHE A 307 -5.65 6.96 -11.98
CA PHE A 307 -5.52 5.61 -11.48
C PHE A 307 -6.09 5.53 -10.07
N GLY A 308 -6.89 4.50 -9.83
CA GLY A 308 -7.42 4.18 -8.51
C GLY A 308 -7.27 2.70 -8.20
N HIS A 309 -6.94 2.36 -6.97
CA HIS A 309 -6.84 0.99 -6.48
C HIS A 309 -7.44 0.91 -5.08
N SER A 310 -8.25 -0.10 -4.83
CA SER A 310 -8.91 -0.36 -3.56
C SER A 310 -8.59 -1.79 -3.15
N THR A 311 -7.70 -1.97 -2.18
CA THR A 311 -7.38 -3.32 -1.64
C THR A 311 -8.58 -3.87 -0.91
N ALA A 312 -8.84 -5.17 -1.06
CA ALA A 312 -9.71 -5.93 -0.17
C ALA A 312 -8.88 -6.91 0.66
N GLY A 313 -9.21 -7.06 1.94
CA GLY A 313 -8.45 -7.85 2.91
C GLY A 313 -9.14 -7.94 4.26
N SER A 314 -8.73 -8.89 5.10
CA SER A 314 -9.09 -8.95 6.52
C SER A 314 -8.76 -7.65 7.24
N TYR A 315 -9.66 -7.19 8.10
CA TYR A 315 -9.44 -6.02 8.93
C TYR A 315 -8.31 -6.22 9.95
N ALA A 316 -8.01 -7.47 10.32
CA ALA A 316 -6.86 -7.82 11.15
C ALA A 316 -5.51 -7.45 10.50
N SER A 317 -5.48 -7.34 9.16
CA SER A 317 -4.27 -6.93 8.42
C SER A 317 -4.05 -5.42 8.36
N MET A 318 -4.90 -4.58 8.96
CA MET A 318 -4.89 -3.14 8.74
C MET A 318 -3.70 -2.37 9.35
N LEU A 319 -2.65 -3.01 9.86
CA LEU A 319 -1.37 -2.33 10.09
C LEU A 319 -0.70 -2.02 8.76
N ARG A 320 -0.92 -0.79 8.28
CA ARG A 320 -0.45 -0.36 6.96
C ARG A 320 0.84 0.43 7.05
N ILE A 321 1.69 0.27 6.04
CA ILE A 321 2.93 1.04 5.92
C ILE A 321 3.17 1.46 4.47
N GLN A 322 3.48 2.73 4.25
CA GLN A 322 3.95 3.24 2.97
C GLN A 322 5.47 3.08 2.90
N LYS A 323 5.96 2.38 1.87
CA LYS A 323 7.36 2.05 1.71
C LYS A 323 7.94 2.72 0.48
N ARG A 324 9.12 3.31 0.62
CA ARG A 324 9.96 3.75 -0.50
C ARG A 324 11.33 3.10 -0.42
N TYR A 325 11.64 2.25 -1.39
CA TYR A 325 12.94 1.60 -1.51
C TYR A 325 13.73 2.23 -2.65
N LYS A 326 14.79 2.96 -2.29
CA LYS A 326 15.75 3.54 -3.22
C LYS A 326 17.03 2.69 -3.23
N PHE A 327 16.96 1.56 -3.94
CA PHE A 327 18.00 0.56 -3.94
C PHE A 327 18.87 0.65 -5.19
N HIS A 328 20.16 0.91 -4.98
CA HIS A 328 21.16 1.03 -6.02
C HIS A 328 21.81 -0.32 -6.37
N TYR A 329 20.98 -1.35 -6.52
CA TYR A 329 21.41 -2.68 -6.94
C TYR A 329 21.87 -2.68 -8.40
N HIS A 330 22.73 -3.63 -8.72
CA HIS A 330 23.23 -3.88 -10.04
C HIS A 330 22.41 -4.97 -10.76
N PHE A 331 22.54 -5.05 -12.08
CA PHE A 331 21.92 -6.12 -12.87
C PHE A 331 22.42 -7.52 -12.49
N GLY A 332 23.69 -7.63 -12.08
CA GLY A 332 24.32 -8.86 -11.62
C GLY A 332 25.30 -8.58 -10.48
N PRO A 333 25.94 -9.63 -9.92
CA PRO A 333 26.82 -9.50 -8.75
C PRO A 333 28.07 -8.64 -9.01
N ASN A 334 28.46 -8.47 -10.27
CA ASN A 334 29.56 -7.60 -10.64
C ASN A 334 29.17 -6.11 -10.53
N GLN A 335 29.75 -5.42 -9.55
CA GLN A 335 29.53 -3.98 -9.26
C GLN A 335 29.93 -3.03 -10.41
N ARG A 336 30.63 -3.52 -11.44
CA ARG A 336 30.92 -2.74 -12.66
C ARG A 336 29.73 -2.65 -13.61
N THR A 337 28.72 -3.51 -13.45
CA THR A 337 27.52 -3.44 -14.27
C THR A 337 26.71 -2.18 -13.96
N ASN A 338 25.73 -1.86 -14.79
CA ASN A 338 24.83 -0.75 -14.52
C ASN A 338 23.87 -1.11 -13.38
N THR A 339 23.38 -0.09 -12.69
CA THR A 339 22.28 -0.29 -11.74
C THR A 339 21.01 -0.69 -12.48
N VAL A 340 20.15 -1.44 -11.81
CA VAL A 340 18.83 -1.81 -12.33
C VAL A 340 18.00 -0.57 -12.70
N PRO A 341 17.11 -0.61 -13.69
CA PRO A 341 16.33 0.57 -14.10
C PRO A 341 15.38 1.09 -13.01
N GLY A 342 14.68 0.19 -12.31
CA GLY A 342 13.77 0.52 -11.21
C GLY A 342 14.51 0.66 -9.89
N VAL A 343 15.26 1.75 -9.73
CA VAL A 343 16.04 2.04 -8.52
C VAL A 343 15.20 2.60 -7.37
N ASP A 344 14.08 3.24 -7.65
CA ASP A 344 13.22 3.91 -6.66
C ASP A 344 11.80 3.37 -6.80
N ILE A 345 11.40 2.52 -5.85
CA ILE A 345 10.11 1.84 -5.86
C ILE A 345 9.34 2.29 -4.62
N THR A 346 8.23 2.98 -4.84
CA THR A 346 7.28 3.38 -3.80
C THR A 346 6.04 2.52 -3.88
N PHE A 347 5.56 2.02 -2.75
CA PHE A 347 4.38 1.15 -2.69
C PHE A 347 3.73 1.19 -1.31
N THR A 348 2.46 0.82 -1.24
CA THR A 348 1.77 0.54 0.02
C THR A 348 1.98 -0.91 0.39
N GLY A 349 2.18 -1.22 1.66
CA GLY A 349 2.35 -2.60 2.11
C GLY A 349 2.12 -2.74 3.61
N TYR A 350 2.78 -3.75 4.19
CA TYR A 350 2.57 -4.16 5.58
C TYR A 350 3.93 -4.34 6.30
N PRO A 351 3.97 -4.16 7.63
CA PRO A 351 5.15 -4.50 8.42
C PRO A 351 5.59 -5.94 8.17
N GLY A 352 6.90 -6.19 8.01
CA GLY A 352 7.41 -7.55 7.81
C GLY A 352 7.36 -8.07 6.36
N ILE A 353 6.62 -7.39 5.47
CA ILE A 353 6.41 -7.80 4.08
C ILE A 353 7.21 -6.90 3.12
N LEU A 354 8.12 -7.46 2.32
CA LEU A 354 9.04 -6.71 1.45
C LEU A 354 8.44 -6.26 0.10
N ALA A 355 7.18 -6.60 -0.15
CA ALA A 355 6.41 -6.22 -1.34
C ALA A 355 5.05 -5.65 -0.92
N SER A 356 4.25 -5.19 -1.90
CA SER A 356 3.03 -4.43 -1.64
C SER A 356 1.88 -5.26 -1.09
N THR A 357 1.74 -6.51 -1.56
CA THR A 357 0.60 -7.46 -1.38
C THR A 357 -0.78 -6.92 -1.77
N ASP A 358 -1.04 -5.63 -1.57
CA ASP A 358 -2.04 -4.83 -2.29
C ASP A 358 -1.81 -4.87 -3.80
N ASP A 359 -0.54 -4.90 -4.17
CA ASP A 359 -0.03 -4.76 -5.53
C ASP A 359 -0.30 -3.39 -6.15
N PHE A 360 0.22 -2.32 -5.52
CA PHE A 360 0.31 -0.98 -6.11
C PHE A 360 1.73 -0.43 -5.98
N TYR A 361 2.41 -0.21 -7.11
CA TYR A 361 3.79 0.25 -7.18
C TYR A 361 3.95 1.46 -8.11
N ILE A 362 4.68 2.46 -7.64
CA ILE A 362 5.25 3.55 -8.44
C ILE A 362 6.73 3.25 -8.58
N VAL A 363 7.17 2.92 -9.80
CA VAL A 363 8.56 2.57 -10.11
C VAL A 363 9.21 3.72 -10.87
N LYS A 364 10.33 4.22 -10.36
CA LYS A 364 11.10 5.33 -10.89
C LYS A 364 12.58 4.97 -11.06
N GLY A 365 13.19 5.59 -12.04
CA GLY A 365 14.62 5.55 -12.30
C GLY A 365 14.98 6.38 -13.52
N ARG A 366 16.24 6.33 -13.95
CA ARG A 366 16.77 7.24 -14.98
C ARG A 366 16.01 7.18 -16.31
N GLN A 367 15.47 6.02 -16.68
CA GLN A 367 14.78 5.79 -17.96
C GLN A 367 13.41 5.12 -17.78
N VAL A 368 12.98 4.92 -16.54
CA VAL A 368 11.75 4.20 -16.20
C VAL A 368 10.95 5.07 -15.25
N GLN A 369 9.72 5.38 -15.64
CA GLN A 369 8.73 5.93 -14.75
C GLN A 369 7.41 5.21 -15.03
N SER A 370 6.88 4.47 -14.07
CA SER A 370 5.74 3.61 -14.32
C SER A 370 4.86 3.35 -13.12
N ILE A 371 3.58 3.10 -13.39
CA ILE A 371 2.67 2.46 -12.45
C ILE A 371 2.60 0.97 -12.78
N VAL A 372 2.65 0.15 -11.74
CA VAL A 372 2.42 -1.29 -11.81
C VAL A 372 1.38 -1.60 -10.75
N ALA A 373 0.26 -2.17 -11.13
CA ALA A 373 -0.78 -2.52 -10.18
C ALA A 373 -1.48 -3.83 -10.53
N GLY A 374 -1.98 -4.53 -9.52
CA GLY A 374 -2.61 -5.84 -9.67
C GLY A 374 -3.86 -6.00 -8.83
N VAL A 375 -4.75 -6.88 -9.29
CA VAL A 375 -5.90 -7.40 -8.52
C VAL A 375 -5.89 -8.92 -8.60
N ALA A 376 -6.42 -9.59 -7.56
CA ALA A 376 -6.54 -11.05 -7.52
C ALA A 376 -7.35 -11.54 -8.72
N MET A 377 -6.86 -12.58 -9.40
CA MET A 377 -7.53 -13.17 -10.55
C MET A 377 -8.55 -14.20 -10.11
N LYS A 378 -9.72 -14.23 -10.76
CA LYS A 378 -10.75 -15.24 -10.52
C LYS A 378 -10.46 -16.49 -11.34
N ASN A 379 -10.64 -17.67 -10.74
CA ASN A 379 -10.40 -18.94 -11.39
C ASN A 379 -11.34 -20.05 -10.91
N GLU A 380 -12.45 -20.27 -11.62
CA GLU A 380 -13.42 -21.32 -11.30
C GLU A 380 -12.93 -22.72 -11.76
N ASN A 381 -11.88 -22.78 -12.58
CA ASN A 381 -11.31 -24.02 -13.08
C ASN A 381 -10.19 -24.55 -12.16
N LEU A 382 -10.56 -25.49 -11.28
CA LEU A 382 -9.59 -26.14 -10.38
C LEU A 382 -8.58 -27.00 -11.14
N ASP A 383 -8.92 -27.57 -12.30
CA ASP A 383 -8.02 -28.47 -13.04
C ASP A 383 -6.71 -27.80 -13.49
N LEU A 384 -6.66 -26.47 -13.54
CA LEU A 384 -5.44 -25.73 -13.83
C LEU A 384 -4.34 -25.99 -12.81
N TRP A 385 -4.71 -26.24 -11.55
CA TRP A 385 -3.77 -26.56 -10.48
C TRP A 385 -3.03 -27.89 -10.69
N LYS A 386 -3.60 -28.84 -11.45
CA LYS A 386 -2.93 -30.10 -11.81
C LYS A 386 -1.66 -29.90 -12.65
N SER A 387 -1.57 -28.75 -13.34
CA SER A 387 -0.41 -28.42 -14.19
C SER A 387 0.72 -27.70 -13.44
N VAL A 388 0.52 -27.40 -12.15
CA VAL A 388 1.43 -26.59 -11.33
C VAL A 388 2.15 -27.49 -10.32
N ASP A 389 3.48 -27.45 -10.33
CA ASP A 389 4.29 -27.99 -9.23
C ASP A 389 4.60 -26.89 -8.22
N VAL A 390 3.87 -26.90 -7.09
CA VAL A 390 4.03 -25.91 -6.03
C VAL A 390 5.41 -25.96 -5.36
N ASN A 391 6.15 -27.06 -5.48
CA ASN A 391 7.52 -27.19 -4.95
C ASN A 391 8.58 -26.44 -5.78
N GLN A 392 8.16 -25.88 -6.91
CA GLN A 392 8.99 -25.03 -7.77
C GLN A 392 8.49 -23.58 -7.80
N ALA A 393 7.45 -23.27 -7.02
CA ALA A 393 6.85 -21.95 -6.98
C ALA A 393 7.81 -20.93 -6.37
N VAL A 394 7.97 -19.79 -7.05
CA VAL A 394 8.67 -18.62 -6.52
C VAL A 394 7.62 -17.63 -6.01
N PRO A 395 7.67 -17.21 -4.73
CA PRO A 395 6.65 -16.31 -4.16
C PRO A 395 6.42 -15.07 -4.99
N LEU A 396 5.17 -14.65 -5.15
CA LEU A 396 4.79 -13.51 -5.98
C LEU A 396 5.56 -12.24 -5.59
N SER A 397 5.72 -12.00 -4.29
CA SER A 397 6.47 -10.86 -3.74
C SER A 397 7.90 -10.76 -4.29
N ALA A 398 8.61 -11.90 -4.40
CA ALA A 398 9.97 -11.92 -4.94
C ALA A 398 9.96 -11.65 -6.45
N ARG A 399 9.02 -12.27 -7.19
CA ARG A 399 8.89 -12.13 -8.64
C ARG A 399 8.58 -10.69 -9.05
N VAL A 400 7.60 -10.06 -8.40
CA VAL A 400 7.17 -8.69 -8.72
C VAL A 400 8.26 -7.67 -8.38
N MET A 401 8.96 -7.84 -7.25
CA MET A 401 10.08 -6.96 -6.91
C MET A 401 11.27 -7.13 -7.86
N ALA A 402 11.59 -8.36 -8.27
CA ALA A 402 12.60 -8.61 -9.30
C ALA A 402 12.21 -7.95 -10.64
N ALA A 403 10.96 -8.11 -11.08
CA ALA A 403 10.45 -7.51 -12.31
C ALA A 403 10.47 -5.97 -12.26
N ASN A 404 10.00 -5.38 -11.16
CA ASN A 404 10.01 -3.93 -10.93
C ASN A 404 11.42 -3.35 -10.99
N ARG A 405 12.42 -4.07 -10.49
CA ARG A 405 13.82 -3.66 -10.53
C ARG A 405 14.38 -3.73 -11.96
N ILE A 406 14.32 -4.88 -12.63
CA ILE A 406 15.09 -5.11 -13.88
C ILE A 406 14.41 -4.60 -15.15
N ALA A 407 13.09 -4.40 -15.15
CA ALA A 407 12.36 -4.09 -16.36
C ALA A 407 12.73 -2.70 -16.93
N GLN A 408 13.06 -2.66 -18.21
CA GLN A 408 13.34 -1.42 -18.94
C GLN A 408 12.07 -0.83 -19.57
N ASN A 409 11.09 -1.69 -19.86
CA ASN A 409 9.79 -1.35 -20.42
C ASN A 409 8.74 -2.38 -19.99
N ARG A 410 7.46 -2.09 -20.28
CA ARG A 410 6.32 -2.89 -19.85
C ARG A 410 6.35 -4.33 -20.39
N ARG A 411 6.80 -4.52 -21.63
CA ARG A 411 7.01 -5.85 -22.21
C ARG A 411 8.04 -6.68 -21.44
N THR A 412 9.18 -6.08 -21.10
CA THR A 412 10.23 -6.78 -20.32
C THR A 412 9.78 -7.09 -18.89
N TRP A 413 8.93 -6.25 -18.30
CA TRP A 413 8.29 -6.52 -17.01
C TRP A 413 7.41 -7.76 -17.09
N ALA A 414 6.52 -7.82 -18.09
CA ALA A 414 5.62 -8.96 -18.28
C ALA A 414 6.40 -10.27 -18.52
N LYS A 415 7.46 -10.22 -19.33
CA LYS A 415 8.37 -11.36 -19.56
C LYS A 415 9.06 -11.84 -18.28
N ALA A 416 9.44 -10.94 -17.38
CA ALA A 416 10.05 -11.32 -16.10
C ALA A 416 9.05 -12.06 -15.21
N MET A 417 7.81 -11.58 -15.15
CA MET A 417 6.73 -12.22 -14.38
C MET A 417 6.36 -13.61 -14.92
N ALA A 418 6.39 -13.80 -16.24
CA ALA A 418 6.06 -15.08 -16.88
C ALA A 418 7.09 -16.20 -16.69
N LYS A 419 8.24 -15.93 -16.05
CA LYS A 419 9.26 -16.97 -15.80
C LYS A 419 8.77 -18.06 -14.84
N HIS A 420 7.93 -17.70 -13.85
CA HIS A 420 7.46 -18.62 -12.81
C HIS A 420 5.98 -18.35 -12.46
N PRO A 421 5.01 -18.63 -13.36
CA PRO A 421 3.59 -18.34 -13.15
C PRO A 421 2.88 -19.49 -12.41
N TYR A 422 3.37 -19.87 -11.22
CA TYR A 422 2.85 -21.02 -10.47
C TYR A 422 1.69 -20.64 -9.54
N THR A 423 1.94 -19.67 -8.64
CA THR A 423 1.02 -19.20 -7.59
C THR A 423 0.87 -17.68 -7.66
N GLY A 424 -0.02 -17.09 -6.85
CA GLY A 424 -0.24 -15.65 -6.83
C GLY A 424 -0.88 -15.15 -8.12
N SER A 425 -1.98 -15.80 -8.53
CA SER A 425 -2.73 -15.51 -9.74
C SER A 425 -3.31 -14.10 -9.69
N LYS A 426 -2.95 -13.27 -10.67
CA LYS A 426 -3.24 -11.83 -10.67
C LYS A 426 -3.53 -11.32 -12.08
N GLN A 427 -4.39 -10.31 -12.15
CA GLN A 427 -4.57 -9.43 -13.30
C GLN A 427 -3.77 -8.16 -13.05
N TRP A 428 -2.78 -7.88 -13.90
CA TRP A 428 -1.85 -6.76 -13.78
C TRP A 428 -2.08 -5.73 -14.87
N VAL A 429 -1.95 -4.46 -14.49
CA VAL A 429 -1.78 -3.33 -15.40
C VAL A 429 -0.42 -2.71 -15.19
N THR A 430 0.27 -2.38 -16.28
CA THR A 430 1.50 -1.61 -16.20
C THR A 430 1.46 -0.45 -17.18
N VAL A 431 1.72 0.76 -16.70
CA VAL A 431 1.67 2.01 -17.48
C VAL A 431 3.03 2.68 -17.48
N ASP A 432 3.57 2.98 -18.65
CA ASP A 432 4.83 3.72 -18.83
C ASP A 432 4.58 5.24 -18.92
N LEU A 433 4.80 5.94 -17.80
CA LEU A 433 4.49 7.37 -17.68
C LEU A 433 5.36 8.23 -18.61
N ASN A 434 6.55 7.77 -18.99
CA ASN A 434 7.42 8.48 -19.93
C ASN A 434 6.79 8.60 -21.33
N LYS A 435 5.86 7.69 -21.67
CA LYS A 435 5.17 7.69 -22.96
C LYS A 435 3.91 8.58 -22.98
N LEU A 436 3.54 9.22 -21.87
CA LEU A 436 2.40 10.15 -21.80
C LEU A 436 2.76 11.60 -22.16
N ALA A 437 4.06 11.96 -22.15
CA ALA A 437 4.52 13.32 -22.37
C ALA A 437 4.37 13.79 -23.83
N PRO A 438 4.11 15.09 -24.07
CA PRO A 438 4.09 15.64 -25.43
C PRO A 438 5.47 15.55 -26.11
N LEU A 439 5.53 15.63 -27.45
CA LEU A 439 6.80 15.76 -28.19
C LEU A 439 7.51 17.06 -27.75
N ASP A 440 8.85 17.06 -27.75
CA ASP A 440 9.64 18.27 -27.48
C ASP A 440 9.20 19.41 -28.41
N LYS A 441 9.19 20.65 -27.89
CA LYS A 441 8.75 21.88 -28.59
C LYS A 441 9.36 22.09 -29.98
N LEU A 442 10.50 21.44 -30.25
CA LEU A 442 11.16 21.45 -31.56
C LEU A 442 10.30 20.84 -32.68
N TYR A 443 9.38 19.92 -32.36
CA TYR A 443 8.48 19.29 -33.33
C TYR A 443 7.20 20.09 -33.59
N GLN A 444 6.66 20.79 -32.58
CA GLN A 444 5.49 21.67 -32.78
C GLN A 444 5.82 22.86 -33.69
N ALA A 445 7.04 23.38 -33.61
CA ALA A 445 7.52 24.45 -34.49
C ALA A 445 7.59 24.05 -35.98
N LEU A 446 7.62 22.75 -36.30
CA LEU A 446 7.57 22.26 -37.68
C LEU A 446 6.14 22.09 -38.19
N ALA A 447 5.18 21.76 -37.31
CA ALA A 447 3.76 21.60 -37.65
C ALA A 447 3.03 22.95 -37.80
N GLU A 448 3.45 24.00 -37.08
CA GLU A 448 2.88 25.35 -37.21
C GLU A 448 3.26 26.04 -38.53
N ASP A 449 4.27 25.55 -39.26
CA ASP A 449 4.69 26.10 -40.56
C ASP A 449 3.83 25.58 -41.74
N GLU A 450 3.02 24.53 -41.53
CA GLU A 450 2.18 23.89 -42.55
C GLU A 450 0.71 24.35 -42.56
N ILE A 451 0.28 25.20 -41.60
CA ILE A 451 -1.11 25.66 -41.50
C ILE A 451 -1.36 26.86 -42.42
N LEU A 452 -1.34 26.64 -43.74
CA LEU A 452 -1.89 27.55 -44.75
C LEU A 452 -2.37 26.76 -45.99
N ASP A 453 -3.41 25.92 -45.87
CA ASP A 453 -4.39 25.78 -46.97
C ASP A 453 -5.70 25.11 -46.52
N ASP A 454 -6.82 25.82 -46.68
CA ASP A 454 -8.17 25.33 -46.41
C ASP A 454 -8.66 24.45 -47.55
N LYS A 455 -8.62 23.12 -47.38
CA LYS A 455 -9.46 22.11 -48.08
C LYS A 455 -9.34 20.74 -47.40
N PRO A 456 -10.34 19.85 -47.52
CA PRO A 456 -10.21 18.48 -47.01
C PRO A 456 -9.16 17.72 -47.85
N VAL A 457 -7.98 17.53 -47.28
CA VAL A 457 -6.83 16.86 -47.91
C VAL A 457 -6.97 15.34 -47.74
N ALA A 458 -6.77 14.59 -48.83
CA ALA A 458 -6.53 13.16 -48.76
C ALA A 458 -5.14 12.94 -48.16
N LEU A 459 -5.05 12.18 -47.05
CA LEU A 459 -3.80 11.93 -46.31
C LEU A 459 -2.66 11.56 -47.29
N ASP A 460 -1.61 12.37 -47.32
CA ASP A 460 -0.39 12.06 -48.09
C ASP A 460 0.32 10.89 -47.41
N PRO A 461 1.02 10.00 -48.14
CA PRO A 461 1.91 8.98 -47.54
C PRO A 461 2.85 9.49 -46.44
N ASN A 462 3.21 10.78 -46.40
CA ASN A 462 3.94 11.37 -45.28
C ASN A 462 3.10 11.55 -44.02
N ASP A 463 1.81 11.91 -44.14
CA ASP A 463 0.86 11.97 -43.03
C ASP A 463 0.54 10.56 -42.50
N GLU A 464 0.40 9.57 -43.38
CA GLU A 464 0.24 8.17 -42.97
C GLU A 464 1.50 7.65 -42.24
N ALA A 465 2.70 8.02 -42.71
CA ALA A 465 3.96 7.70 -42.05
C ALA A 465 4.08 8.41 -40.69
N PHE A 466 3.67 9.67 -40.59
CA PHE A 466 3.65 10.44 -39.35
C PHE A 466 2.66 9.86 -38.33
N ILE A 467 1.43 9.53 -38.75
CA ILE A 467 0.43 8.84 -37.93
C ILE A 467 0.97 7.47 -37.48
N SER A 468 1.61 6.71 -38.37
CA SER A 468 2.25 5.43 -38.04
C SER A 468 3.41 5.59 -37.04
N GLU A 469 4.21 6.64 -37.15
CA GLU A 469 5.29 6.97 -36.22
C GLU A 469 4.74 7.41 -34.85
N LEU A 470 3.64 8.16 -34.84
CA LEU A 470 2.92 8.58 -33.63
C LEU A 470 2.20 7.41 -32.93
N HIS A 471 1.60 6.48 -33.68
CA HIS A 471 1.07 5.21 -33.19
C HIS A 471 2.19 4.33 -32.62
N ASN A 472 3.34 4.25 -33.28
CA ASN A 472 4.50 3.51 -32.78
C ASN A 472 5.12 4.15 -31.53
N ARG A 473 4.98 5.46 -31.31
CA ARG A 473 5.51 6.16 -30.12
C ARG A 473 4.85 5.69 -28.83
N HIS A 474 3.53 5.63 -28.83
CA HIS A 474 2.75 5.20 -27.66
C HIS A 474 2.79 3.69 -27.46
N LYS A 475 3.15 2.90 -28.48
CA LYS A 475 3.32 1.44 -28.36
C LYS A 475 4.06 1.05 -27.09
N GLY A 476 3.45 0.22 -26.27
CA GLY A 476 3.96 -0.20 -24.98
C GLY A 476 3.75 0.80 -23.84
N LEU A 477 2.84 1.76 -24.02
CA LEU A 477 2.35 2.65 -22.97
C LEU A 477 1.61 1.84 -21.91
N ILE A 478 0.67 0.99 -22.32
CA ILE A 478 -0.11 0.15 -21.39
C ILE A 478 0.02 -1.32 -21.76
N TRP A 479 0.36 -2.13 -20.78
CA TRP A 479 0.31 -3.59 -20.88
C TRP A 479 -0.64 -4.16 -19.84
N ILE A 480 -1.47 -5.09 -20.28
CA ILE A 480 -2.24 -5.98 -19.40
C ILE A 480 -1.55 -7.33 -19.38
N THR A 481 -1.36 -7.88 -18.20
CA THR A 481 -0.77 -9.19 -17.99
C THR A 481 -1.61 -9.98 -17.00
N GLU A 482 -2.06 -11.16 -17.39
CA GLU A 482 -2.97 -11.98 -16.60
C GLU A 482 -2.34 -13.35 -16.35
N GLN A 483 -2.33 -13.76 -15.09
CA GLN A 483 -1.78 -15.02 -14.64
C GLN A 483 -2.89 -15.92 -14.11
N LEU A 484 -2.91 -17.15 -14.61
CA LEU A 484 -3.59 -18.30 -14.04
C LEU A 484 -2.56 -19.34 -13.61
N PRO A 485 -2.93 -20.37 -12.83
CA PRO A 485 -2.02 -21.44 -12.45
C PRO A 485 -1.35 -22.06 -13.69
N GLY A 486 -0.01 -21.98 -13.73
CA GLY A 486 0.82 -22.57 -14.78
C GLY A 486 0.86 -21.79 -16.11
N ARG A 487 0.20 -20.64 -16.22
CA ARG A 487 0.12 -19.89 -17.49
C ARG A 487 0.00 -18.38 -17.30
N MET A 488 0.44 -17.65 -18.31
CA MET A 488 0.35 -16.20 -18.32
C MET A 488 0.09 -15.68 -19.73
N HIS A 489 -0.89 -14.79 -19.88
CA HIS A 489 -1.12 -14.04 -21.11
C HIS A 489 -0.66 -12.59 -20.90
N MET A 490 0.04 -12.01 -21.87
CA MET A 490 0.50 -10.62 -21.82
C MET A 490 0.29 -9.93 -23.16
N LYS A 491 -0.27 -8.73 -23.14
CA LYS A 491 -0.55 -7.98 -24.36
C LYS A 491 -0.38 -6.48 -24.16
N ASP A 492 0.15 -5.82 -25.19
CA ASP A 492 0.06 -4.37 -25.34
C ASP A 492 -1.38 -4.01 -25.70
N VAL A 493 -2.02 -3.18 -24.87
CA VAL A 493 -3.41 -2.75 -25.05
C VAL A 493 -3.52 -1.25 -25.30
N THR A 494 -2.40 -0.60 -25.63
CA THR A 494 -2.33 0.85 -25.81
C THR A 494 -3.38 1.36 -26.80
N GLU A 495 -3.54 0.71 -27.95
CA GLU A 495 -4.48 1.15 -28.99
C GLU A 495 -5.93 1.22 -28.49
N ARG A 496 -6.33 0.28 -27.62
CA ARG A 496 -7.70 0.26 -27.05
C ARG A 496 -7.98 1.50 -26.21
N PHE A 497 -7.00 1.91 -25.39
CA PHE A 497 -7.14 3.08 -24.53
C PHE A 497 -7.11 4.41 -25.29
N LEU A 498 -6.38 4.47 -26.41
CA LEU A 498 -6.18 5.73 -27.15
C LEU A 498 -7.19 5.92 -28.30
N ASN A 499 -7.72 4.84 -28.89
CA ASN A 499 -8.52 4.92 -30.13
C ASN A 499 -9.96 4.38 -30.01
N ASP A 500 -10.24 3.40 -29.14
CA ASP A 500 -11.49 2.61 -29.20
C ASP A 500 -12.65 3.18 -28.36
N ASN A 501 -12.73 4.51 -28.16
CA ASN A 501 -13.67 5.19 -27.24
C ASN A 501 -13.66 4.66 -25.79
N THR A 502 -12.78 3.71 -25.46
CA THR A 502 -12.66 3.01 -24.18
C THR A 502 -11.41 3.50 -23.46
N SER A 503 -11.44 4.78 -23.06
CA SER A 503 -10.34 5.44 -22.34
C SER A 503 -10.08 4.87 -20.95
N ALA A 504 -10.96 4.00 -20.43
CA ALA A 504 -10.92 3.49 -19.07
C ALA A 504 -11.10 1.98 -19.00
N TRP A 505 -10.45 1.37 -18.01
CA TRP A 505 -10.56 -0.04 -17.70
C TRP A 505 -10.75 -0.25 -16.19
N LEU A 506 -11.79 -1.00 -15.85
CA LEU A 506 -12.03 -1.53 -14.52
C LEU A 506 -11.52 -2.97 -14.47
N ALA A 507 -10.70 -3.25 -13.48
CA ALA A 507 -10.21 -4.57 -13.18
C ALA A 507 -10.69 -4.98 -11.78
N ASN A 508 -11.36 -6.11 -11.72
CA ASN A 508 -11.95 -6.68 -10.50
C ASN A 508 -11.62 -8.19 -10.35
N GLY A 509 -10.68 -8.69 -11.16
CA GLY A 509 -10.27 -10.09 -11.18
C GLY A 509 -10.97 -10.95 -12.23
N VAL A 510 -12.01 -10.48 -12.93
CA VAL A 510 -12.54 -11.19 -14.09
C VAL A 510 -11.49 -11.11 -15.22
N PRO A 511 -11.11 -12.24 -15.85
CA PRO A 511 -10.14 -12.24 -16.95
C PRO A 511 -10.54 -11.28 -18.07
N TYR A 512 -9.56 -10.54 -18.58
CA TYR A 512 -9.67 -9.56 -19.66
C TYR A 512 -9.52 -10.21 -21.02
N PHE A 513 -8.67 -11.23 -21.14
CA PHE A 513 -8.44 -11.95 -22.39
C PHE A 513 -9.41 -13.13 -22.53
N ASP A 514 -10.09 -13.21 -23.68
CA ASP A 514 -11.10 -14.26 -23.97
C ASP A 514 -10.55 -15.68 -23.74
N GLU A 515 -9.29 -15.93 -24.11
CA GLU A 515 -8.59 -17.20 -23.87
C GLU A 515 -8.57 -17.57 -22.38
N LEU A 516 -8.22 -16.63 -21.51
CA LEU A 516 -8.15 -16.89 -20.07
C LEU A 516 -9.54 -16.93 -19.46
N LEU A 517 -10.49 -16.15 -19.98
CA LEU A 517 -11.88 -16.20 -19.57
C LEU A 517 -12.46 -17.62 -19.79
N GLU A 518 -12.27 -18.16 -20.99
CA GLU A 518 -12.69 -19.54 -21.32
C GLU A 518 -12.00 -20.57 -20.42
N VAL A 519 -10.67 -20.49 -20.27
CA VAL A 519 -9.89 -21.46 -19.50
C VAL A 519 -10.20 -21.42 -17.99
N SER A 520 -10.51 -20.24 -17.45
CA SER A 520 -10.80 -20.05 -16.03
C SER A 520 -12.20 -20.52 -15.62
N ASN A 521 -13.09 -20.82 -16.57
CA ASN A 521 -14.51 -21.11 -16.36
C ASN A 521 -15.29 -19.99 -15.62
N VAL A 522 -14.77 -18.77 -15.54
CA VAL A 522 -15.42 -17.68 -14.81
C VAL A 522 -16.66 -17.20 -15.58
N ASN A 523 -17.82 -17.22 -14.93
CA ASN A 523 -19.03 -16.61 -15.48
C ASN A 523 -19.06 -15.08 -15.25
N VAL A 524 -19.05 -14.31 -16.33
CA VAL A 524 -19.04 -12.83 -16.30
C VAL A 524 -20.33 -12.26 -15.70
N ASP A 525 -21.47 -12.92 -15.87
CA ASP A 525 -22.76 -12.45 -15.34
C ASP A 525 -22.78 -12.47 -13.81
N THR A 526 -22.00 -13.37 -13.20
CA THR A 526 -21.81 -13.47 -11.74
C THR A 526 -21.00 -12.29 -11.21
N TYR A 527 -20.13 -11.70 -12.03
CA TYR A 527 -19.19 -10.66 -11.62
C TYR A 527 -19.26 -9.46 -12.58
N PRO A 528 -20.20 -8.52 -12.37
CA PRO A 528 -20.31 -7.34 -13.22
C PRO A 528 -18.99 -6.57 -13.25
N ASN A 529 -18.32 -6.58 -14.42
CA ASN A 529 -17.02 -5.96 -14.66
C ASN A 529 -17.09 -4.79 -15.68
N TYR A 530 -18.29 -4.37 -16.04
CA TYR A 530 -18.47 -3.35 -17.07
C TYR A 530 -18.42 -1.95 -16.46
N LEU A 531 -17.58 -1.09 -17.05
CA LEU A 531 -17.71 0.36 -16.91
C LEU A 531 -18.87 0.81 -17.79
N LEU A 532 -19.88 1.45 -17.21
CA LEU A 532 -20.95 2.04 -18.00
C LEU A 532 -20.37 3.22 -18.80
N PRO A 533 -20.85 3.50 -20.04
CA PRO A 533 -20.40 4.68 -20.79
C PRO A 533 -20.52 5.98 -19.98
N ALA A 534 -21.58 6.12 -19.19
CA ALA A 534 -21.78 7.24 -18.28
C ALA A 534 -20.72 7.33 -17.17
N ASP A 535 -20.20 6.21 -16.66
CA ASP A 535 -19.11 6.22 -15.68
C ASP A 535 -17.85 6.83 -16.32
N ASN A 536 -17.56 6.48 -17.58
CA ASN A 536 -16.41 7.02 -18.29
C ASN A 536 -16.49 8.55 -18.47
N GLU A 537 -17.68 9.12 -18.67
CA GLU A 537 -17.85 10.58 -18.77
C GLU A 537 -17.67 11.30 -17.43
N VAL A 538 -18.10 10.68 -16.32
CA VAL A 538 -18.06 11.29 -14.98
C VAL A 538 -16.64 11.26 -14.37
N ILE A 539 -15.86 10.22 -14.65
CA ILE A 539 -14.53 10.03 -14.08
C ILE A 539 -13.53 10.97 -14.78
N THR A 540 -13.40 12.20 -14.28
CA THR A 540 -12.54 13.25 -14.87
C THR A 540 -11.43 13.72 -13.93
N ASN A 541 -11.48 13.34 -12.65
CA ASN A 541 -10.50 13.73 -11.63
C ASN A 541 -10.40 12.67 -10.52
N LEU A 542 -9.47 12.85 -9.59
CA LEU A 542 -9.24 11.90 -8.49
C LEU A 542 -10.43 11.78 -7.52
N GLU A 543 -11.21 12.84 -7.31
CA GLU A 543 -12.40 12.79 -6.45
C GLU A 543 -13.51 11.92 -7.07
N ALA A 544 -13.68 11.99 -8.39
CA ALA A 544 -14.59 11.11 -9.11
C ALA A 544 -14.13 9.64 -9.07
N VAL A 545 -12.82 9.39 -9.17
CA VAL A 545 -12.23 8.04 -8.99
C VAL A 545 -12.48 7.54 -7.56
N ASP A 546 -12.24 8.37 -6.54
CA ASP A 546 -12.50 8.04 -5.13
C ASP A 546 -13.96 7.61 -4.95
N LYS A 547 -14.90 8.48 -5.33
CA LYS A 547 -16.33 8.21 -5.25
C LYS A 547 -16.72 6.93 -6.00
N PHE A 548 -16.16 6.73 -7.19
CA PHE A 548 -16.42 5.55 -8.01
C PHE A 548 -16.01 4.25 -7.29
N LEU A 549 -14.81 4.22 -6.69
CA LEU A 549 -14.33 3.06 -5.94
C LEU A 549 -15.11 2.85 -4.65
N ARG A 550 -15.43 3.93 -3.91
CA ARG A 550 -16.24 3.85 -2.67
C ARG A 550 -17.61 3.23 -2.90
N ASN A 551 -18.27 3.59 -4.01
CA ASN A 551 -19.58 3.05 -4.37
C ASN A 551 -19.56 1.56 -4.72
N ARG A 552 -18.38 1.00 -5.03
CA ARG A 552 -18.19 -0.41 -5.39
C ARG A 552 -17.48 -1.22 -4.31
N ALA A 553 -17.11 -0.57 -3.21
CA ALA A 553 -16.44 -1.20 -2.09
C ALA A 553 -17.38 -2.17 -1.35
N PHE A 554 -16.78 -3.21 -0.78
CA PHE A 554 -17.43 -4.17 0.09
C PHE A 554 -17.05 -3.92 1.55
N ARG A 555 -18.03 -4.09 2.45
CA ARG A 555 -17.92 -3.92 3.91
C ARG A 555 -18.65 -5.07 4.59
N GLY A 556 -17.89 -6.10 4.99
CA GLY A 556 -18.45 -7.31 5.63
C GLY A 556 -18.98 -7.05 7.04
N ASP A 557 -18.46 -6.03 7.73
CA ASP A 557 -18.88 -5.65 9.09
C ASP A 557 -20.29 -5.04 9.15
N LEU A 558 -20.84 -4.70 7.98
CA LEU A 558 -22.18 -4.13 7.84
C LEU A 558 -23.23 -5.17 7.41
N LEU A 559 -22.83 -6.44 7.33
CA LEU A 559 -23.77 -7.56 7.13
C LEU A 559 -24.62 -7.78 8.40
N GLY A 560 -25.64 -8.62 8.31
CA GLY A 560 -26.53 -8.93 9.43
C GLY A 560 -25.80 -9.51 10.64
N ASP A 561 -26.47 -9.58 11.79
CA ASP A 561 -25.84 -9.98 13.07
C ASP A 561 -25.19 -11.38 13.03
N GLU A 562 -25.74 -12.33 12.26
CA GLU A 562 -25.17 -13.68 12.08
C GLU A 562 -24.16 -13.80 10.92
N GLU A 563 -24.02 -12.76 10.08
CA GLU A 563 -23.22 -12.79 8.84
C GLU A 563 -22.09 -11.75 8.83
N SER A 564 -21.93 -10.99 9.91
CA SER A 564 -20.92 -9.94 10.04
C SER A 564 -19.52 -10.54 9.95
N LEU A 565 -18.67 -9.94 9.11
CA LEU A 565 -17.29 -10.42 8.88
C LEU A 565 -16.33 -9.22 8.85
N ALA A 566 -15.21 -9.31 9.56
CA ALA A 566 -14.17 -8.28 9.55
C ALA A 566 -13.32 -8.32 8.27
N TYR A 567 -13.97 -8.13 7.13
CA TYR A 567 -13.40 -8.21 5.80
C TYR A 567 -13.99 -7.16 4.88
N GLY A 568 -13.18 -6.62 3.99
CA GLY A 568 -13.66 -5.80 2.89
C GLY A 568 -12.59 -4.89 2.33
N ASN A 569 -13.00 -3.81 1.70
CA ASN A 569 -12.04 -2.86 1.15
C ASN A 569 -11.43 -2.02 2.28
N THR A 570 -10.13 -2.19 2.52
CA THR A 570 -9.40 -1.65 3.69
C THR A 570 -8.55 -0.42 3.36
N ASP A 571 -8.52 -0.01 2.10
CA ASP A 571 -7.91 1.25 1.68
C ASP A 571 -8.43 1.72 0.32
N ILE A 572 -8.00 2.93 -0.05
CA ILE A 572 -8.02 3.42 -1.44
C ILE A 572 -6.70 4.15 -1.71
N LYS A 573 -6.05 3.86 -2.83
CA LYS A 573 -4.93 4.62 -3.40
C LYS A 573 -5.37 5.31 -4.68
N LEU A 574 -5.05 6.58 -4.80
CA LEU A 574 -5.37 7.41 -5.94
C LEU A 574 -4.08 8.00 -6.48
N PHE A 575 -3.89 7.91 -7.79
CA PHE A 575 -2.74 8.45 -8.48
C PHE A 575 -3.18 9.16 -9.75
N ALA A 576 -2.75 10.40 -9.92
CA ALA A 576 -2.88 11.14 -11.16
C ALA A 576 -1.50 11.51 -11.67
N TYR A 577 -1.34 11.48 -13.00
CA TYR A 577 -0.13 12.00 -13.64
C TYR A 577 -0.51 12.89 -14.80
N ASN A 578 -0.08 14.15 -14.70
CA ASN A 578 -0.21 15.12 -15.77
C ASN A 578 1.15 15.24 -16.48
N ALA A 579 1.24 14.65 -17.66
CA ALA A 579 2.50 14.59 -18.40
C ALA A 579 2.96 15.94 -18.95
N ARG A 580 2.05 16.90 -19.17
CA ARG A 580 2.38 18.27 -19.58
C ARG A 580 3.09 19.04 -18.48
N LEU A 581 2.64 18.88 -17.23
CA LEU A 581 3.24 19.54 -16.07
C LEU A 581 4.41 18.74 -15.47
N GLY A 582 4.51 17.44 -15.78
CA GLY A 582 5.43 16.52 -15.12
C GLY A 582 5.10 16.31 -13.64
N ILE A 583 3.87 16.65 -13.23
CA ILE A 583 3.41 16.58 -11.84
C ILE A 583 2.59 15.29 -11.66
N SER A 584 2.93 14.54 -10.61
CA SER A 584 2.11 13.45 -10.11
C SER A 584 1.42 13.85 -8.82
N ASP A 585 0.17 13.47 -8.66
CA ASP A 585 -0.57 13.59 -7.40
C ASP A 585 -0.91 12.20 -6.86
N TYR A 586 -0.64 11.95 -5.59
CA TYR A 586 -0.86 10.67 -4.94
C TYR A 586 -1.50 10.84 -3.57
N HIS A 587 -2.60 10.14 -3.35
CA HIS A 587 -3.32 10.11 -2.08
C HIS A 587 -3.64 8.67 -1.70
N ALA A 588 -3.55 8.37 -0.40
CA ALA A 588 -4.01 7.11 0.16
C ALA A 588 -4.99 7.35 1.32
N PHE A 589 -5.94 6.44 1.47
CA PHE A 589 -6.89 6.36 2.58
C PHE A 589 -6.71 5.02 3.26
N ALA A 590 -6.61 5.00 4.59
CA ALA A 590 -6.56 3.76 5.37
C ALA A 590 -7.90 3.47 6.04
N GLY A 591 -8.20 2.18 6.18
CA GLY A 591 -9.34 1.66 6.90
C GLY A 591 -10.53 1.31 6.00
N PRO A 592 -11.54 0.65 6.56
CA PRO A 592 -12.70 0.19 5.81
C PRO A 592 -13.41 1.35 5.11
N VAL A 593 -13.67 1.19 3.82
CA VAL A 593 -14.16 2.27 2.98
C VAL A 593 -15.58 2.72 3.39
N PHE A 594 -15.79 4.04 3.49
CA PHE A 594 -17.10 4.66 3.75
C PHE A 594 -17.26 5.98 2.99
N MET A 595 -18.50 6.45 2.77
CA MET A 595 -18.77 7.76 2.16
C MET A 595 -18.68 8.87 3.20
N ARG A 596 -17.88 9.90 2.92
CA ARG A 596 -17.80 11.09 3.79
C ARG A 596 -18.89 12.10 3.42
N LEU A 597 -19.47 12.75 4.43
CA LEU A 597 -20.44 13.85 4.27
C LEU A 597 -19.95 15.00 3.35
N GLN A 598 -18.63 15.20 3.24
CA GLN A 598 -18.06 16.20 2.30
C GLN A 598 -18.36 15.88 0.82
N HIS A 599 -18.55 14.61 0.46
CA HIS A 599 -18.95 14.18 -0.89
C HIS A 599 -20.47 14.29 -1.14
N MET A 600 -21.26 14.73 -0.13
CA MET A 600 -22.70 15.00 -0.25
C MET A 600 -23.03 16.47 -0.58
N GLN A 601 -22.07 17.29 -1.01
CA GLN A 601 -22.42 18.57 -1.65
C GLN A 601 -23.00 18.31 -3.05
N VAL A 602 -24.24 17.84 -3.07
CA VAL A 602 -25.15 18.02 -4.20
C VAL A 602 -25.23 19.53 -4.41
N ARG A 603 -24.76 20.02 -5.57
CA ARG A 603 -25.15 21.35 -6.05
C ARG A 603 -26.67 21.37 -6.06
N SER A 604 -27.27 22.05 -5.09
CA SER A 604 -28.69 22.36 -5.10
C SER A 604 -28.97 23.17 -6.36
N ILE A 605 -29.63 22.54 -7.32
CA ILE A 605 -30.33 23.22 -8.40
C ILE A 605 -31.40 24.08 -7.70
N PRO A 606 -31.54 25.39 -7.99
CA PRO A 606 -32.58 26.20 -7.36
C PRO A 606 -33.94 25.65 -7.80
N GLU A 607 -34.73 25.16 -6.82
CA GLU A 607 -36.11 24.77 -7.03
C GLU A 607 -36.91 25.94 -7.60
N LYS A 608 -37.49 25.74 -8.79
CA LYS A 608 -38.62 26.53 -9.25
C LYS A 608 -39.90 25.93 -8.66
N SER A 609 -40.56 26.78 -7.91
CA SER A 609 -41.79 26.64 -7.14
C SER A 609 -43.00 25.94 -7.79
N MET A 610 -43.74 25.23 -6.91
CA MET A 610 -45.20 24.95 -6.85
C MET A 610 -45.73 23.64 -7.48
N PRO A 611 -46.89 23.12 -7.01
CA PRO A 611 -47.25 22.79 -5.63
C PRO A 611 -47.85 21.36 -5.52
N ASN A 612 -47.78 20.75 -4.33
CA ASN A 612 -48.54 19.53 -3.98
C ASN A 612 -50.06 19.85 -3.92
N PRO A 613 -50.98 18.87 -4.14
CA PRO A 613 -51.26 17.88 -3.09
C PRO A 613 -51.76 16.48 -3.52
N ASP A 614 -51.70 15.59 -2.53
CA ASP A 614 -52.40 14.30 -2.35
C ASP A 614 -52.05 13.07 -3.19
N GLY A 615 -51.74 11.98 -2.47
CA GLY A 615 -51.61 10.64 -3.04
C GLY A 615 -50.89 9.64 -2.13
N THR A 616 -51.47 9.28 -0.98
CA THR A 616 -51.16 8.06 -0.23
C THR A 616 -51.37 6.81 -1.09
N ILE A 617 -50.36 5.96 -1.33
CA ILE A 617 -50.55 4.52 -1.62
C ILE A 617 -49.39 3.66 -1.08
N ASN A 618 -49.72 2.92 -0.01
CA ASN A 618 -49.42 1.54 0.38
C ASN A 618 -48.14 0.81 -0.05
N SER A 619 -47.46 0.32 0.98
CA SER A 619 -46.69 -0.93 1.00
C SER A 619 -47.59 -2.15 0.75
N SER A 620 -47.13 -3.08 -0.10
CA SER A 620 -47.29 -4.52 0.07
C SER A 620 -46.65 -5.23 -1.12
N ILE A 621 -45.79 -6.21 -0.82
CA ILE A 621 -45.88 -7.61 -1.27
C ILE A 621 -44.64 -8.28 -0.67
N LEU A 622 -44.87 -8.88 0.50
CA LEU A 622 -44.13 -10.02 1.03
C LEU A 622 -44.54 -11.23 0.19
N ASP A 623 -43.59 -12.08 -0.17
CA ASP A 623 -43.88 -13.48 -0.43
C ASP A 623 -42.86 -14.34 0.31
N ASP A 624 -43.33 -14.95 1.39
CA ASP A 624 -42.69 -15.96 2.19
C ASP A 624 -42.78 -17.30 1.45
N ARG A 625 -41.63 -17.95 1.23
CA ARG A 625 -41.51 -19.42 1.23
C ARG A 625 -40.09 -19.90 0.97
N LEU A 626 -39.40 -20.31 2.02
CA LEU A 626 -38.63 -21.58 2.09
C LEU A 626 -37.99 -21.72 3.48
N SER A 627 -38.65 -22.52 4.31
CA SER A 627 -38.21 -22.99 5.62
C SER A 627 -37.22 -24.14 5.48
N VAL A 628 -36.09 -24.09 6.21
CA VAL A 628 -35.45 -25.29 6.81
C VAL A 628 -34.89 -24.90 8.19
N THR A 629 -35.07 -25.83 9.12
CA THR A 629 -34.91 -25.74 10.57
C THR A 629 -33.45 -25.68 11.06
N ILE A 630 -33.35 -25.05 12.23
CA ILE A 630 -32.22 -24.81 13.11
C ILE A 630 -31.70 -26.13 13.70
N ASP A 631 -30.43 -26.43 13.44
CA ASP A 631 -29.42 -27.02 14.34
C ASP A 631 -28.09 -27.01 13.55
N ASP A 632 -26.96 -26.69 14.20
CA ASP A 632 -25.60 -26.41 13.65
C ASP A 632 -25.23 -24.92 13.49
N ALA A 633 -26.03 -24.00 14.04
CA ALA A 633 -25.88 -22.54 13.93
C ALA A 633 -24.83 -21.89 14.88
N ALA A 634 -23.79 -22.61 15.33
CA ALA A 634 -22.90 -22.12 16.39
C ALA A 634 -21.39 -22.23 16.14
N GLU A 635 -20.92 -22.65 14.95
CA GLU A 635 -19.50 -23.02 14.77
C GLU A 635 -18.81 -22.47 13.51
N LEU A 636 -19.38 -21.45 12.84
CA LEU A 636 -19.22 -21.29 11.38
C LEU A 636 -18.93 -19.87 10.84
N ALA A 637 -18.22 -19.00 11.57
CA ALA A 637 -17.78 -17.70 11.04
C ALA A 637 -16.39 -17.32 11.57
N GLU A 638 -15.39 -17.18 10.68
CA GLU A 638 -14.18 -16.32 10.79
C GLU A 638 -12.96 -16.95 10.11
N MET A 639 -12.97 -16.97 8.77
CA MET A 639 -11.85 -17.47 7.97
C MET A 639 -11.58 -16.65 6.72
N GLU A 640 -11.02 -15.48 6.97
CA GLU A 640 -9.94 -14.97 6.12
C GLU A 640 -8.56 -15.24 6.72
N MET A 641 -8.55 -16.29 7.53
CA MET A 641 -7.41 -16.94 8.11
C MET A 641 -7.58 -18.42 7.81
N ILE A 642 -7.51 -18.75 6.51
CA ILE A 642 -7.53 -20.09 5.92
C ILE A 642 -8.72 -20.99 6.32
N THR A 643 -9.48 -21.42 5.30
CA THR A 643 -10.62 -22.37 5.21
C THR A 643 -12.00 -21.72 4.95
N GLU A 644 -12.70 -22.23 3.94
CA GLU A 644 -14.16 -22.24 3.71
C GLU A 644 -15.10 -21.23 4.42
N ARG A 645 -15.83 -20.40 3.64
CA ARG A 645 -17.33 -20.36 3.64
C ARG A 645 -17.97 -19.38 2.63
N ARG A 646 -18.62 -20.01 1.64
CA ARG A 646 -19.73 -19.62 0.74
C ARG A 646 -19.65 -18.36 -0.14
N PRO A 647 -20.05 -18.46 -1.43
CA PRO A 647 -20.20 -17.31 -2.31
C PRO A 647 -21.25 -16.35 -1.74
N VAL A 648 -20.86 -15.09 -1.54
CA VAL A 648 -21.78 -14.01 -1.17
C VAL A 648 -22.87 -13.94 -2.25
N ARG A 649 -24.11 -14.35 -1.91
CA ARG A 649 -25.26 -14.21 -2.83
C ARG A 649 -25.38 -12.74 -3.23
N ASN A 650 -25.79 -12.49 -4.48
CA ASN A 650 -25.89 -11.14 -5.06
C ASN A 650 -26.79 -10.17 -4.26
N ASP A 651 -27.70 -10.69 -3.42
CA ASP A 651 -28.56 -9.95 -2.50
C ASP A 651 -27.78 -9.36 -1.31
N MET A 652 -26.84 -10.09 -0.72
CA MET A 652 -26.00 -9.60 0.39
C MET A 652 -25.04 -8.50 -0.05
N ARG A 653 -24.51 -8.58 -1.27
CA ARG A 653 -23.73 -7.49 -1.90
C ARG A 653 -24.55 -6.21 -2.03
N ALA A 654 -25.84 -6.33 -2.38
CA ALA A 654 -26.75 -5.19 -2.48
C ALA A 654 -27.13 -4.60 -1.10
N ILE A 655 -27.17 -5.42 -0.05
CA ILE A 655 -27.40 -4.98 1.34
C ILE A 655 -26.18 -4.21 1.89
N ALA A 656 -24.96 -4.77 1.74
CA ALA A 656 -23.72 -4.10 2.12
C ALA A 656 -23.49 -2.80 1.33
N MET A 657 -23.80 -2.79 0.02
CA MET A 657 -23.74 -1.59 -0.83
C MET A 657 -24.83 -0.56 -0.52
N ARG A 658 -25.99 -0.96 0.05
CA ARG A 658 -27.05 -0.02 0.47
C ARG A 658 -26.70 0.77 1.72
N GLN A 659 -25.72 0.33 2.50
CA GLN A 659 -25.27 1.01 3.72
C GLN A 659 -24.09 1.97 3.48
N THR A 660 -23.96 2.55 2.28
CA THR A 660 -22.93 3.57 1.95
C THR A 660 -22.94 4.81 2.87
N GLY A 661 -23.92 4.94 3.78
CA GLY A 661 -23.96 5.97 4.84
C GLY A 661 -23.44 5.54 6.23
N ALA A 662 -22.89 4.33 6.40
CA ALA A 662 -22.62 3.71 7.71
C ALA A 662 -21.47 4.28 8.55
N GLY A 663 -20.82 5.36 8.09
CA GLY A 663 -19.75 6.00 8.86
C GLY A 663 -18.47 5.16 8.98
N PRO A 664 -17.51 5.61 9.82
CA PRO A 664 -16.23 4.93 10.00
C PRO A 664 -16.40 3.62 10.78
N PHE A 665 -15.52 2.65 10.49
CA PHE A 665 -15.44 1.39 11.24
C PHE A 665 -14.86 1.61 12.65
N LYS A 666 -15.39 0.87 13.64
CA LYS A 666 -14.85 0.83 15.01
C LYS A 666 -14.81 -0.60 15.54
N TRP A 667 -13.66 -1.04 16.05
CA TRP A 667 -13.53 -2.36 16.69
C TRP A 667 -14.52 -2.52 17.85
N SER A 668 -14.60 -1.53 18.73
CA SER A 668 -15.56 -1.49 19.85
C SER A 668 -17.04 -1.56 19.46
N SER A 669 -17.40 -1.24 18.20
CA SER A 669 -18.80 -1.32 17.74
C SER A 669 -19.21 -2.71 17.24
N VAL A 670 -18.23 -3.57 16.95
CA VAL A 670 -18.45 -4.92 16.45
C VAL A 670 -17.93 -5.98 17.42
N SER A 671 -17.50 -5.59 18.63
CA SER A 671 -16.93 -6.50 19.61
C SER A 671 -17.86 -7.64 20.00
N ASP A 672 -19.17 -7.42 20.01
CA ASP A 672 -20.15 -8.45 20.36
C ASP A 672 -20.39 -9.46 19.22
N LYS A 673 -19.92 -9.13 18.00
CA LYS A 673 -20.12 -9.91 16.77
C LYS A 673 -18.84 -10.58 16.26
N ILE A 674 -17.70 -10.00 16.61
CA ILE A 674 -16.37 -10.28 16.07
C ILE A 674 -15.35 -10.16 17.21
N SER A 675 -15.62 -10.81 18.35
CA SER A 675 -14.80 -10.67 19.58
C SER A 675 -13.44 -11.32 19.48
N ASP A 676 -13.28 -12.29 18.58
CA ASP A 676 -12.18 -13.26 18.61
C ASP A 676 -11.03 -12.90 17.65
N ILE A 677 -11.17 -11.78 16.93
CA ILE A 677 -10.16 -11.32 15.98
C ILE A 677 -9.06 -10.53 16.68
N GLU A 678 -7.84 -11.03 16.57
CA GLU A 678 -6.63 -10.37 17.04
C GLU A 678 -6.32 -9.12 16.20
N HIS A 679 -6.08 -7.99 16.86
CA HIS A 679 -5.90 -6.68 16.21
C HIS A 679 -4.96 -5.74 16.99
N ALA A 680 -3.91 -6.30 17.59
CA ALA A 680 -2.87 -5.57 18.29
C ALA A 680 -2.27 -4.44 17.43
N GLY A 681 -2.02 -3.29 18.06
CA GLY A 681 -1.46 -2.11 17.39
C GLY A 681 -2.46 -1.33 16.52
N HIS A 682 -3.73 -1.73 16.44
CA HIS A 682 -4.75 -0.97 15.72
C HIS A 682 -5.31 0.20 16.55
N PRO A 683 -5.73 1.31 15.90
CA PRO A 683 -6.68 2.25 16.47
C PRO A 683 -8.07 1.62 16.58
N ASP A 684 -8.85 2.02 17.59
CA ASP A 684 -10.24 1.57 17.74
C ASP A 684 -11.11 2.05 16.57
N GLU A 685 -11.05 3.34 16.22
CA GLU A 685 -11.81 3.95 15.13
C GLU A 685 -10.94 4.25 13.90
N TRP A 686 -11.39 3.80 12.73
CA TRP A 686 -10.73 4.02 11.44
C TRP A 686 -11.37 5.17 10.68
N ASN A 687 -11.07 6.40 11.11
CA ASN A 687 -11.62 7.64 10.54
C ASN A 687 -10.51 8.62 10.12
N PHE A 688 -9.60 8.16 9.27
CA PHE A 688 -8.43 8.94 8.87
C PHE A 688 -8.68 9.73 7.60
N SER A 689 -8.07 10.91 7.45
CA SER A 689 -8.12 11.67 6.20
C SER A 689 -7.15 11.16 5.14
N LYS A 690 -7.28 11.67 3.90
CA LYS A 690 -6.32 11.34 2.83
C LYS A 690 -4.91 11.75 3.25
N VAL A 691 -3.92 10.93 2.91
CA VAL A 691 -2.51 11.19 3.20
C VAL A 691 -1.67 11.08 1.93
N SER A 692 -0.68 11.96 1.82
CA SER A 692 0.42 11.83 0.87
C SER A 692 1.71 11.69 1.69
N PRO A 693 2.54 10.65 1.44
CA PRO A 693 3.74 10.40 2.21
C PRO A 693 4.74 11.54 2.01
N LYS A 694 5.44 11.90 3.09
CA LYS A 694 6.50 12.91 3.09
C LYS A 694 7.83 12.21 3.28
N TRP A 695 8.52 11.96 2.18
CA TRP A 695 9.83 11.31 2.17
C TRP A 695 10.90 12.24 2.76
N ALA A 696 11.86 11.66 3.47
CA ALA A 696 12.99 12.31 4.10
C ALA A 696 14.00 12.85 3.08
N TRP A 697 14.15 12.24 1.89
CA TRP A 697 15.12 12.67 0.86
C TRP A 697 14.72 12.48 -0.61
#